data_AF-A0AAW0RNL4-F1
#
_entry.id   AF-A0AAW0RNL4-F1
#
_cell.length_a   1.000
_cell.length_b   1.000
_cell.length_c   1.000
_cell.angle_alpha   90.00
_cell.angle_beta   90.00
_cell.angle_gamma   90.00
#
_symmetry.space_group_name_H-M   'P 1'
#
loop_
_entity.id
_entity.type
_entity.pdbx_description
1 polymer ?
#
loop_
_entity_poly.entity_id
_entity_poly.type
_entity_poly.pdbx_seq_one_letter_code
_entity_poly.pdbx_strand_id
1 'polypeptide(L)'
;MNYPGLQMATFGSPVPALPSVAGSASTNVSLEEAARRRQLRREQKQKQKEEQEAGRVQEGGDVIAPVAPSAHTGAARGHDGGADDDDDDDDDGKSLGKLYKEAAMRAEAAAQLDVPRGVRKMEQVTRTWKPAGILVAWIGMMLLAVALSLDSLTVSSYQPYALSEFKSHSMLPAISTIQNILTAATKPIVAKIADASGRAEALSVSLVSIVLGFTINAASRNLATMAAGHVFYSIGQVGVVFLQQILAADTTTLENRSAFGALLHSPPIFTAWIAGPMVQALVPAHWRWGYAMWAIVVPVVSIPLLVSIWRHQSTREKTPEDSVADGVIVKLAQADLPGLLLFVTGLVLLLLPMTLAARYDNGWASPLIIAMVVAGAVCFTAFVWYQVYEAPYPILPLYLARSKTVAAACLTEAFFYLSYYLWQPYFYSFLVVVNGLSPKAATNIMTSQAVAAAVAGLAAAFVVKFTGNCKWVVVTGTLVKLIGGGLMMRYSNLDATLAQIVISQVIAGGGSGMISIVAQTAAQSVARHQDVANVTMLYETARAIGGAIGNAIAGSIWTKLLLAKLESHLPRASESSAIGIRDSLTVATSFAMGSPERAAISQSYTEVMRILLIASIAFLALSFLASLAIENVNLKAIDQETAQRGVIGRSNFGAWWERMYTGERRVTKS
;
A
#
# COMPACT_ATOMS: atom_id res chain seq x y z
N MET A 1 5.66 -48.22 -19.02
CA MET A 1 4.61 -49.08 -18.42
C MET A 1 3.27 -48.68 -19.02
N ASN A 2 2.66 -49.59 -19.76
CA ASN A 2 1.36 -49.46 -20.43
C ASN A 2 0.21 -49.75 -19.47
N TYR A 3 -0.90 -48.99 -19.55
CA TYR A 3 -2.27 -49.44 -19.89
C TYR A 3 -3.30 -48.29 -19.67
N PRO A 4 -4.50 -48.35 -20.30
CA PRO A 4 -5.14 -47.23 -21.01
C PRO A 4 -6.60 -47.03 -20.56
N GLY A 5 -7.35 -46.14 -21.21
CA GLY A 5 -8.82 -46.12 -21.09
C GLY A 5 -9.50 -44.93 -21.75
N LEU A 6 -9.96 -45.14 -22.99
CA LEU A 6 -11.20 -44.68 -23.66
C LEU A 6 -11.74 -43.26 -23.39
N GLN A 7 -12.36 -42.52 -24.33
CA GLN A 7 -12.53 -42.53 -25.78
C GLN A 7 -13.32 -41.22 -26.08
N MET A 8 -13.00 -40.54 -27.18
CA MET A 8 -13.84 -39.45 -27.71
C MET A 8 -15.12 -40.00 -28.31
N ALA A 9 -16.24 -39.30 -28.14
CA ALA A 9 -17.43 -39.44 -28.99
C ALA A 9 -17.99 -38.04 -29.33
N THR A 10 -18.05 -37.76 -30.63
CA THR A 10 -18.77 -36.68 -31.30
C THR A 10 -20.27 -37.01 -31.45
N PHE A 11 -21.10 -35.98 -31.69
CA PHE A 11 -22.44 -35.89 -32.35
C PHE A 11 -23.30 -34.89 -31.54
N GLY A 12 -23.88 -33.81 -32.09
CA GLY A 12 -24.81 -33.73 -33.23
C GLY A 12 -26.25 -33.53 -32.68
N SER A 13 -26.77 -32.30 -32.78
CA SER A 13 -28.10 -31.75 -32.35
C SER A 13 -29.35 -32.60 -32.70
N PRO A 14 -30.60 -32.37 -32.17
CA PRO A 14 -31.21 -31.08 -31.81
C PRO A 14 -32.12 -31.00 -30.55
N VAL A 15 -32.49 -29.76 -30.24
CA VAL A 15 -33.28 -29.23 -29.10
C VAL A 15 -34.74 -29.75 -29.07
N PRO A 16 -35.31 -30.09 -27.89
CA PRO A 16 -36.76 -30.20 -27.72
C PRO A 16 -37.38 -28.92 -27.11
N ALA A 17 -38.57 -28.61 -27.62
CA ALA A 17 -39.38 -27.42 -27.33
C ALA A 17 -39.93 -27.36 -25.89
N LEU A 18 -40.10 -26.12 -25.41
CA LEU A 18 -40.70 -25.72 -24.13
C LEU A 18 -42.22 -25.98 -24.09
N PRO A 19 -42.82 -26.29 -22.92
CA PRO A 19 -44.26 -26.21 -22.73
C PRO A 19 -44.71 -24.77 -22.48
N SER A 20 -45.79 -24.39 -23.16
CA SER A 20 -46.52 -23.13 -22.97
C SER A 20 -47.28 -23.11 -21.65
N VAL A 21 -47.14 -22.04 -20.86
CA VAL A 21 -48.11 -21.67 -19.82
C VAL A 21 -48.57 -20.24 -20.06
N ALA A 22 -49.87 -20.12 -20.35
CA ALA A 22 -50.59 -18.87 -20.46
C ALA A 22 -50.81 -18.24 -19.07
N GLY A 23 -50.61 -16.93 -18.97
CA GLY A 23 -50.84 -16.16 -17.74
C GLY A 23 -50.33 -14.72 -17.82
N SER A 24 -50.63 -14.00 -18.90
CA SER A 24 -50.27 -12.60 -19.09
C SER A 24 -51.40 -11.67 -18.64
N ALA A 25 -51.24 -10.97 -17.52
CA ALA A 25 -51.98 -9.72 -17.26
C ALA A 25 -51.40 -8.79 -16.15
N SER A 26 -50.40 -9.16 -15.34
CA SER A 26 -50.03 -8.34 -14.16
C SER A 26 -48.59 -7.81 -14.07
N THR A 27 -47.71 -8.08 -15.03
CA THR A 27 -46.27 -7.74 -14.91
C THR A 27 -45.79 -6.50 -15.65
N ASN A 28 -46.59 -5.86 -16.49
CA ASN A 28 -46.16 -4.65 -17.21
C ASN A 28 -46.30 -3.34 -16.41
N VAL A 29 -47.06 -3.34 -15.32
CA VAL A 29 -47.29 -2.12 -14.51
C VAL A 29 -46.03 -1.69 -13.73
N SER A 30 -45.18 -2.65 -13.32
CA SER A 30 -44.02 -2.34 -12.46
C SER A 30 -42.84 -1.69 -13.20
N LEU A 31 -42.66 -1.98 -14.49
CA LEU A 31 -41.60 -1.39 -15.31
C LEU A 31 -41.95 0.03 -15.76
N GLU A 32 -43.22 0.28 -16.10
CA GLU A 32 -43.70 1.60 -16.47
C GLU A 32 -43.69 2.57 -15.27
N GLU A 33 -44.11 2.12 -14.08
CA GLU A 33 -43.98 2.92 -12.86
C GLU A 33 -42.51 3.20 -12.47
N ALA A 34 -41.61 2.23 -12.68
CA ALA A 34 -40.19 2.42 -12.42
C ALA A 34 -39.56 3.45 -13.39
N ALA A 35 -39.98 3.44 -14.67
CA ALA A 35 -39.56 4.45 -15.65
C ALA A 35 -40.12 5.84 -15.31
N ARG A 36 -41.40 5.93 -14.91
CA ARG A 36 -42.05 7.19 -14.52
C ARG A 36 -41.40 7.82 -13.27
N ARG A 37 -41.03 7.01 -12.27
CA ARG A 37 -40.30 7.46 -11.07
C ARG A 37 -38.89 7.94 -11.38
N ARG A 38 -38.22 7.36 -12.38
CA ARG A 38 -36.90 7.82 -12.86
C ARG A 38 -37.00 9.16 -13.60
N GLN A 39 -38.08 9.36 -14.37
CA GLN A 39 -38.33 10.61 -15.08
C GLN A 39 -38.67 11.77 -14.12
N LEU A 40 -39.56 11.53 -13.16
CA LEU A 40 -39.87 12.49 -12.08
C LEU A 40 -38.64 12.90 -11.26
N ARG A 41 -37.74 11.96 -10.96
CA ARG A 41 -36.46 12.27 -10.28
C ARG A 41 -35.51 13.12 -11.12
N ARG A 42 -35.55 13.00 -12.46
CA ARG A 42 -34.75 13.85 -13.36
C ARG A 42 -35.33 15.26 -13.43
N GLU A 43 -36.64 15.39 -13.53
CA GLU A 43 -37.34 16.68 -13.54
C GLU A 43 -37.16 17.44 -12.20
N GLN A 44 -37.23 16.75 -11.05
CA GLN A 44 -36.96 17.37 -9.75
C GLN A 44 -35.51 17.86 -9.61
N LYS A 45 -34.54 17.09 -10.10
CA LYS A 45 -33.12 17.51 -10.11
C LYS A 45 -32.88 18.69 -11.04
N GLN A 46 -33.62 18.79 -12.13
CA GLN A 46 -33.51 19.91 -13.07
C GLN A 46 -34.13 21.18 -12.49
N LYS A 47 -35.30 21.10 -11.86
CA LYS A 47 -35.91 22.23 -11.14
C LYS A 47 -35.04 22.74 -9.98
N GLN A 48 -34.43 21.85 -9.19
CA GLN A 48 -33.49 22.27 -8.13
C GLN A 48 -32.25 22.98 -8.67
N LYS A 49 -31.81 22.60 -9.89
CA LYS A 49 -30.66 23.23 -10.54
C LYS A 49 -31.03 24.59 -11.11
N GLU A 50 -32.23 24.73 -11.67
CA GLU A 50 -32.78 26.01 -12.14
C GLU A 50 -33.05 26.98 -10.98
N GLU A 51 -33.54 26.51 -9.83
CA GLU A 51 -33.70 27.32 -8.62
C GLU A 51 -32.35 27.76 -8.02
N GLN A 52 -31.33 26.89 -8.05
CA GLN A 52 -29.96 27.27 -7.64
C GLN A 52 -29.30 28.27 -8.59
N GLU A 53 -29.56 28.16 -9.90
CA GLU A 53 -29.06 29.11 -10.89
C GLU A 53 -29.81 30.46 -10.80
N ALA A 54 -31.11 30.44 -10.53
CA ALA A 54 -31.91 31.66 -10.29
C ALA A 54 -31.48 32.41 -9.02
N GLY A 55 -31.18 31.70 -7.92
CA GLY A 55 -30.65 32.31 -6.69
C GLY A 55 -29.26 32.93 -6.89
N ARG A 56 -28.45 32.39 -7.80
CA ARG A 56 -27.12 32.91 -8.13
C ARG A 56 -27.13 34.19 -8.97
N VAL A 57 -28.22 34.45 -9.69
CA VAL A 57 -28.37 35.67 -10.50
C VAL A 57 -28.85 36.85 -9.65
N GLN A 58 -29.50 36.60 -8.51
CA GLN A 58 -29.97 37.64 -7.59
C GLN A 58 -28.87 38.22 -6.68
N GLU A 59 -27.79 37.48 -6.42
CA GLU A 59 -26.62 37.97 -5.64
C GLU A 59 -25.56 38.69 -6.50
N GLY A 60 -25.77 38.78 -7.82
CA GLY A 60 -24.76 39.27 -8.78
C GLY A 60 -24.75 40.77 -9.07
N GLY A 61 -25.55 41.59 -8.38
CA GLY A 61 -25.66 43.02 -8.66
C GLY A 61 -25.86 43.87 -7.41
N ASP A 62 -24.76 44.21 -6.72
CA ASP A 62 -24.47 45.60 -6.32
C ASP A 62 -23.08 45.77 -5.67
N VAL A 63 -22.26 46.58 -6.36
CA VAL A 63 -21.23 47.55 -5.95
C VAL A 63 -20.48 47.44 -4.59
N ILE A 64 -19.17 47.15 -4.71
CA ILE A 64 -17.96 47.75 -4.09
C ILE A 64 -18.13 48.74 -2.91
N ALA A 65 -17.56 48.42 -1.72
CA ALA A 65 -16.59 49.27 -0.99
C ALA A 65 -15.97 48.55 0.25
N PRO A 66 -14.73 48.91 0.68
CA PRO A 66 -13.93 48.14 1.63
C PRO A 66 -13.97 48.71 3.07
N VAL A 67 -13.89 47.88 4.10
CA VAL A 67 -13.57 48.34 5.47
C VAL A 67 -12.62 47.37 6.19
N ALA A 68 -11.61 47.97 6.83
CA ALA A 68 -10.48 47.39 7.55
C ALA A 68 -10.84 47.00 9.01
N PRO A 69 -9.91 46.45 9.82
CA PRO A 69 -10.21 45.63 11.00
C PRO A 69 -10.46 46.47 12.26
N SER A 70 -11.47 46.12 13.05
CA SER A 70 -11.67 46.71 14.38
C SER A 70 -11.38 45.70 15.50
N ALA A 71 -10.29 45.99 16.20
CA ALA A 71 -9.99 45.50 17.52
C ALA A 71 -10.94 46.11 18.57
N HIS A 72 -11.15 45.35 19.66
CA HIS A 72 -11.51 45.76 21.01
C HIS A 72 -12.59 46.85 21.22
N THR A 73 -13.71 46.44 21.81
CA THR A 73 -14.51 47.31 22.68
C THR A 73 -14.77 46.63 24.01
N GLY A 74 -14.31 47.28 25.08
CA GLY A 74 -14.75 47.06 26.44
C GLY A 74 -14.68 48.37 27.18
N ALA A 75 -15.83 49.05 27.35
CA ALA A 75 -16.17 49.89 28.49
C ALA A 75 -17.51 50.61 28.21
N ALA A 76 -18.52 50.28 29.00
CA ALA A 76 -19.80 50.97 29.05
C ALA A 76 -19.71 52.23 29.94
N ARG A 77 -20.44 53.28 29.57
CA ARG A 77 -20.93 54.33 30.49
C ARG A 77 -22.17 55.01 29.91
N GLY A 78 -23.27 54.95 30.68
CA GLY A 78 -24.09 56.14 31.00
C GLY A 78 -25.30 56.51 30.14
N HIS A 79 -26.47 56.10 30.64
CA HIS A 79 -27.65 56.92 30.96
C HIS A 79 -28.71 57.33 29.90
N ASP A 80 -29.94 56.97 30.28
CA ASP A 80 -31.24 57.66 30.22
C ASP A 80 -32.03 57.86 28.91
N GLY A 81 -33.29 57.38 28.97
CA GLY A 81 -34.41 57.98 28.24
C GLY A 81 -35.55 57.03 27.84
N GLY A 82 -36.51 56.82 28.75
CA GLY A 82 -37.97 56.93 28.48
C GLY A 82 -38.70 55.98 27.51
N ALA A 83 -39.50 55.10 28.12
CA ALA A 83 -40.94 54.86 27.90
C ALA A 83 -41.47 54.20 26.60
N ASP A 84 -42.19 53.10 26.88
CA ASP A 84 -43.44 52.58 26.30
C ASP A 84 -43.42 51.59 25.11
N ASP A 85 -43.98 50.42 25.44
CA ASP A 85 -44.78 49.46 24.66
C ASP A 85 -44.15 48.71 23.48
N ASP A 86 -43.78 47.44 23.72
CA ASP A 86 -44.53 46.27 23.21
C ASP A 86 -43.82 44.97 23.66
N ASP A 87 -44.40 44.29 24.65
CA ASP A 87 -44.10 42.90 24.99
C ASP A 87 -44.73 42.01 23.90
N ASP A 88 -43.93 41.42 23.00
CA ASP A 88 -44.20 40.11 22.36
C ASP A 88 -43.12 39.78 21.30
N ASP A 89 -41.88 39.44 21.69
CA ASP A 89 -40.90 38.87 20.74
C ASP A 89 -39.80 37.98 21.35
N ASP A 90 -40.09 37.32 22.49
CA ASP A 90 -39.11 36.50 23.22
C ASP A 90 -39.17 34.98 22.92
N ASP A 91 -39.98 34.56 21.94
CA ASP A 91 -40.13 33.14 21.56
C ASP A 91 -39.34 32.74 20.28
N ASP A 92 -39.05 33.68 19.38
CA ASP A 92 -38.40 33.39 18.10
C ASP A 92 -36.90 33.10 18.23
N GLY A 93 -36.21 33.72 19.20
CA GLY A 93 -34.80 33.45 19.49
C GLY A 93 -34.53 32.04 20.04
N LYS A 94 -35.49 31.48 20.81
CA LYS A 94 -35.40 30.11 21.35
C LYS A 94 -35.74 29.06 20.29
N SER A 95 -36.64 29.39 19.37
CA SER A 95 -37.00 28.57 18.21
C SER A 95 -35.84 28.42 17.21
N LEU A 96 -35.18 29.54 16.85
CA LEU A 96 -34.01 29.57 15.98
C LEU A 96 -32.82 28.81 16.57
N GLY A 97 -32.55 28.97 17.87
CA GLY A 97 -31.50 28.23 18.57
C GLY A 97 -31.73 26.71 18.58
N LYS A 98 -32.99 26.27 18.68
CA LYS A 98 -33.39 24.85 18.57
C LYS A 98 -33.20 24.33 17.14
N LEU A 99 -33.63 25.09 16.14
CA LEU A 99 -33.49 24.73 14.72
C LEU A 99 -32.02 24.61 14.31
N TYR A 100 -31.15 25.51 14.76
CA TYR A 100 -29.70 25.39 14.55
C TYR A 100 -29.10 24.18 15.26
N LYS A 101 -29.54 23.87 16.48
CA LYS A 101 -29.09 22.67 17.21
C LYS A 101 -29.55 21.38 16.53
N GLU A 102 -30.78 21.34 16.02
CA GLU A 102 -31.32 20.22 15.27
C GLU A 102 -30.66 20.07 13.90
N ALA A 103 -30.40 21.18 13.20
CA ALA A 103 -29.65 21.17 11.94
C ALA A 103 -28.20 20.72 12.15
N ALA A 104 -27.54 21.18 13.22
CA ALA A 104 -26.21 20.72 13.61
C ALA A 104 -26.20 19.24 14.01
N MET A 105 -27.19 18.77 14.78
CA MET A 105 -27.34 17.35 15.11
C MET A 105 -27.66 16.50 13.89
N ARG A 106 -28.47 16.99 12.93
CA ARG A 106 -28.76 16.30 11.67
C ARG A 106 -27.53 16.27 10.75
N ALA A 107 -26.76 17.35 10.69
CA ALA A 107 -25.49 17.41 9.96
C ALA A 107 -24.44 16.49 10.59
N GLU A 108 -24.38 16.44 11.92
CA GLU A 108 -23.49 15.54 12.65
C GLU A 108 -23.94 14.07 12.53
N ALA A 109 -25.24 13.80 12.52
CA ALA A 109 -25.79 12.47 12.24
C ALA A 109 -25.56 12.02 10.78
N ALA A 110 -25.66 12.95 9.82
CA ALA A 110 -25.34 12.70 8.41
C ALA A 110 -23.83 12.47 8.21
N ALA A 111 -22.98 13.26 8.87
CA ALA A 111 -21.52 13.05 8.87
C ALA A 111 -21.13 11.73 9.54
N GLN A 112 -21.85 11.31 10.57
CA GLN A 112 -21.66 10.01 11.20
C GLN A 112 -22.12 8.83 10.30
N LEU A 113 -23.09 9.03 9.41
CA LEU A 113 -23.51 8.02 8.43
C LEU A 113 -22.47 7.78 7.33
N ASP A 114 -21.58 8.74 7.07
CA ASP A 114 -20.52 8.64 6.06
C ASP A 114 -19.25 7.92 6.57
N VAL A 115 -19.12 7.73 7.88
CA VAL A 115 -18.00 6.97 8.48
C VAL A 115 -18.26 5.46 8.36
N PRO A 116 -17.33 4.66 7.79
CA PRO A 116 -17.52 3.21 7.66
C PRO A 116 -17.91 2.56 8.99
N ARG A 117 -18.92 1.69 8.97
CA ARG A 117 -19.45 1.00 10.17
C ARG A 117 -18.35 0.30 10.96
N GLY A 118 -17.34 -0.26 10.28
CA GLY A 118 -16.15 -0.79 10.93
C GLY A 118 -15.51 0.25 11.83
N VAL A 119 -15.11 1.39 11.28
CA VAL A 119 -14.50 2.51 12.02
C VAL A 119 -15.36 2.92 13.22
N ARG A 120 -16.68 3.08 13.05
CA ARG A 120 -17.59 3.40 14.17
C ARG A 120 -17.61 2.33 15.26
N LYS A 121 -17.64 1.04 14.88
CA LYS A 121 -17.59 -0.10 15.83
C LYS A 121 -16.29 -0.10 16.61
N MET A 122 -15.15 0.17 15.97
CA MET A 122 -13.89 0.24 16.71
C MET A 122 -13.75 1.51 17.53
N GLU A 123 -14.29 2.66 17.10
CA GLU A 123 -14.23 3.88 17.90
C GLU A 123 -14.97 3.71 19.23
N GLN A 124 -16.13 3.05 19.22
CA GLN A 124 -16.86 2.68 20.44
C GLN A 124 -16.07 1.70 21.31
N VAL A 125 -15.41 0.73 20.68
CA VAL A 125 -14.56 -0.25 21.38
C VAL A 125 -13.36 0.46 22.00
N THR A 126 -12.59 1.27 21.27
CA THR A 126 -11.43 2.02 21.78
C THR A 126 -11.79 2.93 22.95
N ARG A 127 -12.99 3.53 22.98
CA ARG A 127 -13.45 4.34 24.12
C ARG A 127 -13.60 3.55 25.43
N THR A 128 -13.79 2.24 25.35
CA THR A 128 -13.89 1.35 26.53
C THR A 128 -12.56 0.69 26.89
N TRP A 129 -11.48 0.93 26.13
CA TRP A 129 -10.19 0.31 26.40
C TRP A 129 -9.57 0.91 27.65
N LYS A 130 -9.23 0.03 28.60
CA LYS A 130 -8.37 0.40 29.72
C LYS A 130 -6.95 0.69 29.19
N PRO A 131 -6.18 1.62 29.79
CA PRO A 131 -4.81 1.94 29.38
C PRO A 131 -3.90 0.71 29.27
N ALA A 132 -4.08 -0.28 30.16
CA ALA A 132 -3.34 -1.54 30.12
C ALA A 132 -3.63 -2.38 28.86
N GLY A 133 -4.87 -2.39 28.35
CA GLY A 133 -5.24 -3.09 27.12
C GLY A 133 -4.65 -2.44 25.87
N ILE A 134 -4.64 -1.11 25.84
CA ILE A 134 -3.96 -0.32 24.80
C ILE A 134 -2.46 -0.64 24.79
N LEU A 135 -1.82 -0.65 25.96
CA LEU A 135 -0.39 -0.96 26.09
C LEU A 135 -0.08 -2.37 25.57
N VAL A 136 -0.86 -3.38 25.96
CA VAL A 136 -0.67 -4.76 25.47
C VAL A 136 -0.86 -4.86 23.96
N ALA A 137 -1.85 -4.17 23.39
CA ALA A 137 -2.05 -4.13 21.95
C ALA A 137 -0.87 -3.47 21.23
N TRP A 138 -0.33 -2.36 21.76
CA TRP A 138 0.84 -1.69 21.19
C TRP A 138 2.11 -2.53 21.26
N ILE A 139 2.35 -3.21 22.39
CA ILE A 139 3.45 -4.17 22.52
C ILE A 139 3.28 -5.30 21.50
N GLY A 140 2.07 -5.84 21.36
CA GLY A 140 1.77 -6.87 20.36
C GLY A 140 1.98 -6.40 18.91
N MET A 141 1.53 -5.18 18.58
CA MET A 141 1.76 -4.57 17.26
C MET A 141 3.24 -4.37 16.99
N MET A 142 4.01 -3.89 17.98
CA MET A 142 5.44 -3.69 17.83
C MET A 142 6.20 -5.01 17.66
N LEU A 143 5.92 -6.02 18.49
CA LEU A 143 6.56 -7.34 18.34
C LEU A 143 6.28 -7.93 16.95
N LEU A 144 5.04 -7.82 16.47
CA LEU A 144 4.67 -8.29 15.14
C LEU A 144 5.37 -7.48 14.03
N ALA A 145 5.49 -6.16 14.17
CA ALA A 145 6.24 -5.33 13.21
C ALA A 145 7.73 -5.68 13.17
N VAL A 146 8.33 -6.00 14.32
CA VAL A 146 9.72 -6.49 14.39
C VAL A 146 9.88 -7.83 13.68
N ALA A 147 8.95 -8.77 13.91
CA ALA A 147 8.96 -10.07 13.23
C ALA A 147 8.83 -9.91 11.71
N LEU A 148 7.88 -9.11 11.23
CA LEU A 148 7.66 -8.87 9.80
C LEU A 148 8.82 -8.11 9.13
N SER A 149 9.46 -7.19 9.86
CA SER A 149 10.65 -6.50 9.38
C SER A 149 11.80 -7.49 9.15
N LEU A 150 12.07 -8.36 10.13
CA LEU A 150 13.07 -9.42 9.99
C LEU A 150 12.70 -10.41 8.89
N ASP A 151 11.41 -10.77 8.74
CA ASP A 151 10.95 -11.63 7.65
C ASP A 151 11.34 -11.02 6.30
N SER A 152 10.99 -9.75 6.06
CA SER A 152 11.18 -9.11 4.76
C SER A 152 12.66 -9.03 4.38
N LEU A 153 13.52 -8.71 5.35
CA LEU A 153 14.97 -8.61 5.16
C LEU A 153 15.64 -9.97 4.95
N THR A 154 15.14 -11.03 5.60
CA THR A 154 15.71 -12.37 5.49
C THR A 154 15.19 -13.11 4.25
N VAL A 155 13.88 -13.08 3.99
CA VAL A 155 13.23 -13.71 2.82
C VAL A 155 13.80 -13.17 1.52
N SER A 156 14.01 -11.85 1.41
CA SER A 156 14.63 -11.25 0.23
C SER A 156 16.05 -11.77 -0.05
N SER A 157 16.76 -12.24 0.99
CA SER A 157 18.10 -12.83 0.87
C SER A 157 18.07 -14.35 0.66
N TYR A 158 17.02 -15.05 1.09
CA TYR A 158 16.81 -16.48 0.83
C TYR A 158 16.38 -16.78 -0.60
N GLN A 159 15.54 -15.90 -1.14
CA GLN A 159 14.89 -16.08 -2.43
C GLN A 159 15.89 -16.36 -3.58
N PRO A 160 17.03 -15.64 -3.72
CA PRO A 160 18.03 -15.97 -4.75
C PRO A 160 18.56 -17.40 -4.68
N TYR A 161 18.77 -17.96 -3.49
CA TYR A 161 19.26 -19.34 -3.33
C TYR A 161 18.16 -20.36 -3.63
N ALA A 162 16.93 -20.10 -3.19
CA ALA A 162 15.78 -20.96 -3.48
C ALA A 162 15.55 -21.11 -4.99
N LEU A 163 15.54 -19.99 -5.73
CA LEU A 163 15.38 -20.04 -7.19
C LEU A 163 16.60 -20.64 -7.88
N SER A 164 17.80 -20.52 -7.30
CA SER A 164 19.01 -21.13 -7.86
C SER A 164 18.99 -22.65 -7.78
N GLU A 165 18.42 -23.21 -6.72
CA GLU A 165 18.18 -24.65 -6.60
C GLU A 165 17.18 -25.13 -7.68
N PHE A 166 16.20 -24.30 -8.02
CA PHE A 166 15.21 -24.58 -9.08
C PHE A 166 15.68 -24.18 -10.48
N LYS A 167 16.96 -23.83 -10.67
CA LYS A 167 17.53 -23.35 -11.95
C LYS A 167 16.65 -22.24 -12.57
N SER A 168 16.19 -21.34 -11.73
CA SER A 168 15.25 -20.29 -12.09
C SER A 168 15.62 -18.93 -11.51
N HIS A 169 16.90 -18.69 -11.18
CA HIS A 169 17.37 -17.41 -10.62
C HIS A 169 16.96 -16.19 -11.46
N SER A 170 16.99 -16.31 -12.79
CA SER A 170 16.53 -15.25 -13.70
C SER A 170 15.05 -14.86 -13.51
N MET A 171 14.22 -15.71 -12.90
CA MET A 171 12.80 -15.46 -12.59
C MET A 171 12.56 -14.70 -11.27
N LEU A 172 13.61 -14.26 -10.58
CA LEU A 172 13.48 -13.45 -9.35
C LEU A 172 12.48 -12.28 -9.53
N PRO A 173 12.60 -11.44 -10.57
CA PRO A 173 11.69 -10.31 -10.74
C PRO A 173 10.26 -10.72 -11.12
N ALA A 174 10.05 -11.91 -11.70
CA ALA A 174 8.70 -12.38 -12.03
C ALA A 174 7.87 -12.60 -10.76
N ILE A 175 8.48 -13.21 -9.73
CA ILE A 175 7.85 -13.37 -8.41
C ILE A 175 7.58 -11.99 -7.81
N SER A 176 8.58 -11.12 -7.76
CA SER A 176 8.43 -9.76 -7.21
C SER A 176 7.39 -8.90 -7.94
N THR A 177 7.24 -9.09 -9.26
CA THR A 177 6.18 -8.45 -10.08
C THR A 177 4.80 -8.87 -9.58
N ILE A 178 4.57 -10.17 -9.40
CA ILE A 178 3.30 -10.70 -8.88
C ILE A 178 3.02 -10.17 -7.47
N GLN A 179 4.03 -10.16 -6.60
CA GLN A 179 3.91 -9.64 -5.23
C GLN A 179 3.52 -8.16 -5.19
N ASN A 180 4.10 -7.34 -6.08
CA ASN A 180 3.76 -5.93 -6.20
C ASN A 180 2.32 -5.73 -6.68
N ILE A 181 1.87 -6.50 -7.68
CA ILE A 181 0.47 -6.44 -8.16
C ILE A 181 -0.51 -6.83 -7.03
N LEU A 182 -0.21 -7.91 -6.30
CA LEU A 182 -1.02 -8.35 -5.17
C LEU A 182 -1.04 -7.32 -4.02
N THR A 183 0.05 -6.57 -3.85
CA THR A 183 0.12 -5.50 -2.84
C THR A 183 -0.89 -4.39 -3.11
N ALA A 184 -1.11 -4.01 -4.37
CA ALA A 184 -2.17 -3.06 -4.72
C ALA A 184 -3.56 -3.65 -4.48
N ALA A 185 -3.76 -4.90 -4.91
CA ALA A 185 -5.08 -5.53 -4.93
C ALA A 185 -5.59 -5.96 -3.55
N THR A 186 -4.69 -6.30 -2.63
CA THR A 186 -5.08 -6.90 -1.34
C THR A 186 -5.62 -5.86 -0.34
N LYS A 187 -5.08 -4.63 -0.32
CA LYS A 187 -5.45 -3.62 0.69
C LYS A 187 -6.95 -3.30 0.68
N PRO A 188 -7.62 -3.06 -0.47
CA PRO A 188 -9.07 -2.81 -0.50
C PRO A 188 -9.89 -4.00 0.00
N ILE A 189 -9.48 -5.23 -0.32
CA ILE A 189 -10.16 -6.45 0.16
C ILE A 189 -10.08 -6.50 1.69
N VAL A 190 -8.88 -6.35 2.24
CA VAL A 190 -8.66 -6.44 3.69
C VAL A 190 -9.40 -5.32 4.43
N ALA A 191 -9.45 -4.11 3.88
CA ALA A 191 -10.25 -3.01 4.42
C ALA A 191 -11.73 -3.41 4.55
N LYS A 192 -12.32 -3.94 3.47
CA LYS A 192 -13.73 -4.36 3.43
C LYS A 192 -14.02 -5.52 4.38
N ILE A 193 -13.12 -6.50 4.48
CA ILE A 193 -13.24 -7.59 5.46
C ILE A 193 -13.20 -7.04 6.89
N ALA A 194 -12.29 -6.10 7.17
CA ALA A 194 -12.17 -5.47 8.49
C ALA A 194 -13.42 -4.64 8.87
N ASP A 195 -14.06 -4.01 7.89
CA ASP A 195 -15.31 -3.27 8.06
C ASP A 195 -16.53 -4.18 8.25
N ALA A 196 -16.55 -5.32 7.56
CA ALA A 196 -17.67 -6.25 7.56
C ALA A 196 -17.66 -7.18 8.78
N SER A 197 -16.54 -7.85 9.02
CA SER A 197 -16.39 -8.92 10.00
C SER A 197 -15.77 -8.44 11.31
N GLY A 198 -14.94 -7.39 11.26
CA GLY A 198 -14.18 -6.90 12.41
C GLY A 198 -12.67 -7.01 12.19
N ARG A 199 -11.90 -6.30 13.02
CA ARG A 199 -10.43 -6.20 12.89
C ARG A 199 -9.72 -7.49 13.26
N ALA A 200 -10.21 -8.19 14.29
CA ALA A 200 -9.59 -9.41 14.77
C ALA A 200 -9.71 -10.53 13.74
N GLU A 201 -10.89 -10.66 13.13
CA GLU A 201 -11.21 -11.62 12.09
C GLU A 201 -10.38 -11.37 10.84
N ALA A 202 -10.31 -10.11 10.38
CA ALA A 202 -9.47 -9.72 9.26
C ALA A 202 -7.98 -10.01 9.53
N LEU A 203 -7.51 -9.78 10.76
CA LEU A 203 -6.14 -10.05 11.17
C LEU A 203 -5.88 -11.55 11.20
N SER A 204 -6.80 -12.35 11.74
CA SER A 204 -6.70 -13.80 11.74
C SER A 204 -6.66 -14.39 10.34
N VAL A 205 -7.50 -13.93 9.41
CA VAL A 205 -7.47 -14.38 8.00
C VAL A 205 -6.12 -14.03 7.35
N SER A 206 -5.62 -12.82 7.58
CA SER A 206 -4.31 -12.38 7.05
C SER A 206 -3.16 -13.21 7.63
N LEU A 207 -3.21 -13.53 8.93
CA LEU A 207 -2.23 -14.38 9.61
C LEU A 207 -2.28 -15.84 9.12
N VAL A 208 -3.46 -16.40 8.87
CA VAL A 208 -3.57 -17.74 8.28
C VAL A 208 -2.96 -17.75 6.87
N SER A 209 -3.23 -16.71 6.07
CA SER A 209 -2.66 -16.59 4.72
C SER A 209 -1.14 -16.48 4.72
N ILE A 210 -0.55 -15.67 5.62
CA ILE A 210 0.92 -15.51 5.66
C ILE A 210 1.60 -16.81 6.12
N VAL A 211 1.02 -17.51 7.11
CA VAL A 211 1.53 -18.81 7.59
C VAL A 211 1.46 -19.86 6.50
N LEU A 212 0.32 -19.94 5.81
CA LEU A 212 0.15 -20.84 4.66
C LEU A 212 1.20 -20.56 3.58
N GLY A 213 1.45 -19.28 3.27
CA GLY A 213 2.51 -18.88 2.35
C GLY A 213 3.90 -19.36 2.78
N PHE A 214 4.26 -19.16 4.05
CA PHE A 214 5.54 -19.64 4.59
C PHE A 214 5.65 -21.18 4.55
N THR A 215 4.59 -21.90 4.92
CA THR A 215 4.57 -23.37 4.89
C THR A 215 4.74 -23.90 3.46
N ILE A 216 4.05 -23.33 2.48
CA ILE A 216 4.18 -23.72 1.07
C ILE A 216 5.59 -23.41 0.56
N ASN A 217 6.14 -22.22 0.87
CA ASN A 217 7.49 -21.84 0.47
C ASN A 217 8.56 -22.76 1.08
N ALA A 218 8.43 -23.10 2.36
CA ALA A 218 9.31 -24.05 3.04
C ALA A 218 9.24 -25.46 2.44
N ALA A 219 8.05 -25.91 2.04
CA ALA A 219 7.84 -27.22 1.41
C ALA A 219 8.13 -27.24 -0.11
N SER A 220 8.44 -26.10 -0.71
CA SER A 220 8.56 -25.98 -2.16
C SER A 220 9.76 -26.77 -2.72
N ARG A 221 9.52 -27.45 -3.85
CA ARG A 221 10.53 -28.23 -4.60
C ARG A 221 10.69 -27.77 -6.05
N ASN A 222 9.92 -26.78 -6.46
CA ASN A 222 9.94 -26.22 -7.81
C ASN A 222 9.44 -24.76 -7.76
N LEU A 223 9.66 -24.05 -8.87
CA LEU A 223 9.29 -22.65 -9.03
C LEU A 223 7.77 -22.41 -8.88
N ALA A 224 6.93 -23.30 -9.41
CA ALA A 224 5.48 -23.12 -9.40
C ALA A 224 4.89 -23.17 -7.97
N THR A 225 5.32 -24.14 -7.17
CA THR A 225 4.92 -24.24 -5.76
C THR A 225 5.41 -23.04 -4.95
N MET A 226 6.64 -22.58 -5.18
CA MET A 226 7.15 -21.39 -4.50
C MET A 226 6.43 -20.11 -4.93
N ALA A 227 6.11 -19.96 -6.23
CA ALA A 227 5.31 -18.84 -6.70
C ALA A 227 3.92 -18.82 -6.04
N ALA A 228 3.26 -19.98 -5.94
CA ALA A 228 1.99 -20.11 -5.22
C ALA A 228 2.12 -19.73 -3.73
N GLY A 229 3.18 -20.17 -3.05
CA GLY A 229 3.44 -19.77 -1.67
C GLY A 229 3.66 -18.27 -1.50
N HIS A 230 4.38 -17.63 -2.43
CA HIS A 230 4.56 -16.18 -2.45
C HIS A 230 3.25 -15.40 -2.66
N VAL A 231 2.27 -15.94 -3.38
CA VAL A 231 0.93 -15.32 -3.51
C VAL A 231 0.25 -15.22 -2.14
N PHE A 232 0.17 -16.34 -1.41
CA PHE A 232 -0.43 -16.37 -0.07
C PHE A 232 0.35 -15.53 0.95
N TYR A 233 1.69 -15.59 0.88
CA TYR A 233 2.57 -14.76 1.70
C TYR A 233 2.30 -13.27 1.45
N SER A 234 2.22 -12.83 0.20
CA SER A 234 1.97 -11.42 -0.11
C SER A 234 0.61 -10.93 0.34
N ILE A 235 -0.45 -11.73 0.14
CA ILE A 235 -1.79 -11.38 0.64
C ILE A 235 -1.77 -11.25 2.17
N GLY A 236 -1.16 -12.21 2.86
CA GLY A 236 -1.08 -12.21 4.32
C GLY A 236 -0.22 -11.07 4.87
N GLN A 237 0.99 -10.87 4.33
CA GLN A 237 1.90 -9.81 4.73
C GLN A 237 1.26 -8.42 4.57
N VAL A 238 0.68 -8.15 3.40
CA VAL A 238 0.02 -6.86 3.12
C VAL A 238 -1.18 -6.66 4.04
N GLY A 239 -1.98 -7.71 4.25
CA GLY A 239 -3.12 -7.65 5.16
C GLY A 239 -2.73 -7.36 6.61
N VAL A 240 -1.72 -8.04 7.14
CA VAL A 240 -1.24 -7.83 8.52
C VAL A 240 -0.70 -6.41 8.69
N VAL A 241 0.21 -5.96 7.82
CA VAL A 241 0.81 -4.62 7.91
C VAL A 241 -0.27 -3.54 7.81
N PHE A 242 -1.21 -3.70 6.88
CA PHE A 242 -2.30 -2.74 6.69
C PHE A 242 -3.25 -2.70 7.90
N LEU A 243 -3.58 -3.85 8.49
CA LEU A 243 -4.40 -3.91 9.71
C LEU A 243 -3.68 -3.32 10.92
N GLN A 244 -2.36 -3.47 11.05
CA GLN A 244 -1.60 -2.77 12.09
C GLN A 244 -1.68 -1.24 11.91
N GLN A 245 -1.66 -0.74 10.67
CA GLN A 245 -1.85 0.69 10.41
C GLN A 245 -3.25 1.17 10.79
N ILE A 246 -4.30 0.39 10.48
CA ILE A 246 -5.67 0.69 10.90
C ILE A 246 -5.78 0.69 12.43
N LEU A 247 -5.27 -0.34 13.10
CA LEU A 247 -5.31 -0.45 14.56
C LEU A 247 -4.53 0.68 15.25
N ALA A 248 -3.38 1.06 14.70
CA ALA A 248 -2.65 2.23 15.15
C ALA A 248 -3.49 3.50 15.00
N ALA A 249 -4.16 3.70 13.86
CA ALA A 249 -5.01 4.86 13.60
C ALA A 249 -6.28 4.91 14.48
N ASP A 250 -6.84 3.74 14.83
CA ASP A 250 -8.03 3.58 15.68
C ASP A 250 -7.70 3.81 17.16
N THR A 251 -6.45 3.59 17.58
CA THR A 251 -6.00 3.74 18.98
C THR A 251 -5.28 5.06 19.27
N THR A 252 -4.94 5.85 18.26
CA THR A 252 -4.19 7.10 18.42
C THR A 252 -4.98 8.31 17.92
N THR A 253 -4.62 9.50 18.41
CA THR A 253 -5.17 10.76 17.89
C THR A 253 -4.49 11.18 16.62
N LEU A 254 -5.20 11.99 15.84
CA LEU A 254 -4.71 12.52 14.57
C LEU A 254 -3.34 13.20 14.71
N GLU A 255 -3.13 13.97 15.78
CA GLU A 255 -1.86 14.64 16.09
C GLU A 255 -0.69 13.67 16.31
N ASN A 256 -0.95 12.54 16.96
CA ASN A 256 0.05 11.53 17.28
C ASN A 256 0.12 10.40 16.24
N ARG A 257 -0.83 10.32 15.31
CA ARG A 257 -0.97 9.24 14.33
C ARG A 257 0.28 9.08 13.46
N SER A 258 0.91 10.18 13.06
CA SER A 258 2.14 10.15 12.26
C SER A 258 3.33 9.60 13.06
N ALA A 259 3.49 9.99 14.32
CA ALA A 259 4.57 9.52 15.19
C ALA A 259 4.43 8.03 15.52
N PHE A 260 3.23 7.59 15.89
CA PHE A 260 2.95 6.18 16.19
C PHE A 260 2.93 5.30 14.94
N GLY A 261 2.51 5.83 13.79
CA GLY A 261 2.66 5.16 12.50
C GLY A 261 4.12 4.99 12.11
N ALA A 262 4.96 6.01 12.30
CA ALA A 262 6.39 5.93 12.05
C ALA A 262 7.11 4.98 13.01
N LEU A 263 6.64 4.90 14.27
CA LEU A 263 7.13 3.93 15.25
C LEU A 263 6.95 2.48 14.75
N LEU A 264 5.82 2.16 14.12
CA LEU A 264 5.58 0.83 13.53
C LEU A 264 6.52 0.49 12.36
N HIS A 265 7.04 1.51 11.67
CA HIS A 265 8.02 1.38 10.57
C HIS A 265 9.48 1.53 11.00
N SER A 266 9.75 1.82 12.28
CA SER A 266 11.10 1.95 12.84
C SER A 266 11.93 0.66 13.00
N PRO A 267 11.36 -0.58 13.04
CA PRO A 267 12.14 -1.79 13.29
C PRO A 267 13.39 -2.03 12.41
N PRO A 268 13.45 -1.64 11.12
CA PRO A 268 14.66 -1.78 10.31
C PRO A 268 15.92 -1.22 10.96
N ILE A 269 15.82 -0.18 11.80
CA ILE A 269 16.95 0.47 12.48
C ILE A 269 17.83 -0.53 13.24
N PHE A 270 17.23 -1.55 13.87
CA PHE A 270 17.97 -2.58 14.60
C PHE A 270 17.84 -3.97 13.98
N THR A 271 16.69 -4.30 13.36
CA THR A 271 16.48 -5.62 12.73
C THR A 271 17.41 -5.85 11.54
N ALA A 272 17.83 -4.78 10.85
CA ALA A 272 18.83 -4.83 9.77
C ALA A 272 20.12 -5.56 10.14
N TRP A 273 20.59 -5.40 11.38
CA TRP A 273 21.86 -5.94 11.85
C TRP A 273 21.75 -7.38 12.37
N ILE A 274 20.52 -7.83 12.64
CA ILE A 274 20.21 -9.19 13.05
C ILE A 274 19.99 -10.09 11.81
N ALA A 275 19.43 -9.54 10.73
CA ALA A 275 19.12 -10.27 9.51
C ALA A 275 20.37 -10.92 8.88
N GLY A 276 21.51 -10.22 8.80
CA GLY A 276 22.73 -10.74 8.18
C GLY A 276 23.26 -12.04 8.82
N PRO A 277 23.51 -12.07 10.15
CA PRO A 277 23.88 -13.29 10.86
C PRO A 277 22.88 -14.43 10.70
N MET A 278 21.57 -14.15 10.72
CA MET A 278 20.53 -15.16 10.50
C MET A 278 20.64 -15.78 9.10
N VAL A 279 20.80 -14.93 8.08
CA VAL A 279 20.95 -15.39 6.69
C VAL A 279 22.18 -16.27 6.53
N GLN A 280 23.30 -15.86 7.11
CA GLN A 280 24.56 -16.62 7.07
C GLN A 280 24.46 -18.01 7.69
N ALA A 281 23.64 -18.18 8.73
CA ALA A 281 23.47 -19.46 9.40
C ALA A 281 22.62 -20.46 8.59
N LEU A 282 21.75 -19.97 7.70
CA LEU A 282 20.76 -20.78 6.98
C LEU A 282 21.15 -21.04 5.52
N VAL A 283 21.85 -20.10 4.89
CA VAL A 283 22.19 -20.15 3.48
C VAL A 283 23.63 -20.66 3.30
N PRO A 284 23.92 -21.48 2.27
CA PRO A 284 23.04 -21.86 1.15
C PRO A 284 22.17 -23.11 1.37
N ALA A 285 22.48 -23.97 2.35
CA ALA A 285 21.91 -25.33 2.41
C ALA A 285 20.51 -25.43 3.05
N HIS A 286 20.13 -24.52 3.94
CA HIS A 286 18.95 -24.62 4.80
C HIS A 286 17.97 -23.45 4.62
N TRP A 287 17.93 -22.83 3.44
CA TRP A 287 17.04 -21.70 3.14
C TRP A 287 15.55 -22.03 3.39
N ARG A 288 15.13 -23.29 3.18
CA ARG A 288 13.76 -23.77 3.47
C ARG A 288 13.39 -23.62 4.94
N TRP A 289 14.34 -23.89 5.83
CA TRP A 289 14.14 -23.70 7.27
C TRP A 289 13.97 -22.21 7.63
N GLY A 290 14.60 -21.31 6.86
CA GLY A 290 14.37 -19.87 6.95
C GLY A 290 12.89 -19.48 6.79
N TYR A 291 12.18 -20.09 5.84
CA TYR A 291 10.72 -19.88 5.68
C TYR A 291 9.91 -20.59 6.78
N ALA A 292 10.27 -21.83 7.14
CA ALA A 292 9.55 -22.60 8.16
C ALA A 292 9.60 -21.94 9.55
N MET A 293 10.74 -21.34 9.91
CA MET A 293 10.90 -20.57 11.14
C MET A 293 9.86 -19.44 11.23
N TRP A 294 9.65 -18.68 10.16
CA TRP A 294 8.66 -17.59 10.14
C TRP A 294 7.22 -18.10 10.23
N ALA A 295 6.92 -19.28 9.70
CA ALA A 295 5.62 -19.94 9.88
C ALA A 295 5.31 -20.22 11.36
N ILE A 296 6.33 -20.40 12.21
CA ILE A 296 6.18 -20.62 13.67
C ILE A 296 6.20 -19.30 14.43
N VAL A 297 7.15 -18.42 14.12
CA VAL A 297 7.37 -17.16 14.86
C VAL A 297 6.19 -16.20 14.70
N VAL A 298 5.68 -16.01 13.48
CA VAL A 298 4.63 -15.02 13.20
C VAL A 298 3.34 -15.30 14.00
N PRO A 299 2.79 -16.53 14.02
CA PRO A 299 1.64 -16.86 14.87
C PRO A 299 1.91 -16.60 16.35
N VAL A 300 3.03 -17.08 16.88
CA VAL A 300 3.35 -16.98 18.32
C VAL A 300 3.43 -15.52 18.75
N VAL A 301 4.12 -14.69 17.96
CA VAL A 301 4.28 -13.25 18.23
C VAL A 301 2.96 -12.48 18.07
N SER A 302 2.03 -12.98 17.25
CA SER A 302 0.71 -12.35 17.06
C SER A 302 -0.28 -12.60 18.20
N ILE A 303 -0.04 -13.60 19.08
CA ILE A 303 -0.97 -14.00 20.16
C ILE A 303 -1.35 -12.82 21.08
N PRO A 304 -0.41 -12.01 21.62
CA PRO A 304 -0.77 -10.91 22.52
C PRO A 304 -1.69 -9.88 21.86
N LEU A 305 -1.46 -9.59 20.57
CA LEU A 305 -2.28 -8.67 19.79
C LEU A 305 -3.68 -9.25 19.56
N LEU A 306 -3.77 -10.51 19.11
CA LEU A 306 -5.05 -11.18 18.88
C LEU A 306 -5.87 -11.27 20.17
N VAL A 307 -5.27 -11.73 21.27
CA VAL A 307 -5.96 -11.86 22.56
C VAL A 307 -6.46 -10.51 23.06
N SER A 308 -5.68 -9.44 22.91
CA SER A 308 -6.11 -8.09 23.29
C SER A 308 -7.34 -7.64 22.51
N ILE A 309 -7.30 -7.76 21.17
CA ILE A 309 -8.41 -7.33 20.32
C ILE A 309 -9.67 -8.18 20.57
N TRP A 310 -9.53 -9.50 20.62
CA TRP A 310 -10.66 -10.42 20.85
C TRP A 310 -11.35 -10.18 22.19
N ARG A 311 -10.57 -9.99 23.27
CA ARG A 311 -11.14 -9.70 24.60
C ARG A 311 -11.93 -8.40 24.60
N HIS A 312 -11.41 -7.36 23.95
CA HIS A 312 -12.08 -6.06 23.92
C HIS A 312 -13.27 -6.02 22.96
N GLN A 313 -13.28 -6.82 21.89
CA GLN A 313 -14.44 -6.97 21.01
C GLN A 313 -15.58 -7.75 21.68
N SER A 314 -15.27 -8.69 22.58
CA SER A 314 -16.28 -9.51 23.28
C SER A 314 -17.01 -8.77 24.41
N THR A 315 -16.45 -7.68 24.97
CA THR A 315 -17.07 -6.87 26.04
C THR A 315 -18.09 -5.85 25.49
N ARG A 316 -18.45 -5.97 24.22
CA ARG A 316 -19.33 -5.03 23.52
C ARG A 316 -20.80 -5.35 23.82
N GLU A 317 -21.61 -4.34 24.09
CA GLU A 317 -23.06 -4.45 24.02
C GLU A 317 -23.46 -4.66 22.56
N LYS A 318 -24.17 -5.77 22.27
CA LYS A 318 -24.71 -6.03 20.93
C LYS A 318 -25.71 -4.94 20.60
N THR A 319 -25.45 -4.19 19.53
CA THR A 319 -26.38 -3.16 19.06
C THR A 319 -27.50 -3.81 18.24
N PRO A 320 -28.73 -3.28 18.24
CA PRO A 320 -29.83 -3.81 17.43
C PRO A 320 -29.53 -3.84 15.92
N GLU A 321 -28.56 -3.04 15.43
CA GLU A 321 -28.04 -3.12 14.07
C GLU A 321 -27.19 -4.39 13.78
N ASP A 322 -26.75 -5.13 14.80
CA ASP A 322 -26.08 -6.43 14.63
C ASP A 322 -27.09 -7.57 14.36
N SER A 323 -28.39 -7.32 14.53
CA SER A 323 -29.49 -8.26 14.23
C SER A 323 -29.77 -8.37 12.72
N VAL A 324 -29.47 -7.31 11.96
CA VAL A 324 -29.52 -7.40 10.50
C VAL A 324 -28.24 -8.11 10.05
N ALA A 325 -28.35 -9.44 9.92
CA ALA A 325 -27.41 -10.27 9.20
C ALA A 325 -27.42 -9.89 7.70
N ASP A 326 -27.06 -8.65 7.39
CA ASP A 326 -26.53 -8.28 6.08
C ASP A 326 -25.17 -8.96 6.00
N GLY A 327 -25.23 -10.21 5.52
CA GLY A 327 -24.15 -11.16 5.57
C GLY A 327 -22.86 -10.58 4.99
N VAL A 328 -21.74 -11.12 5.46
CA VAL A 328 -20.40 -10.88 4.89
C VAL A 328 -20.41 -10.89 3.36
N ILE A 329 -21.31 -11.69 2.75
CA ILE A 329 -21.58 -11.77 1.31
C ILE A 329 -22.12 -10.44 0.72
N VAL A 330 -23.10 -9.77 1.34
CA VAL A 330 -23.64 -8.48 0.84
C VAL A 330 -22.60 -7.37 0.91
N LYS A 331 -21.70 -7.41 1.91
CA LYS A 331 -20.63 -6.42 2.08
C LYS A 331 -19.40 -6.71 1.21
N LEU A 332 -19.08 -7.99 1.00
CA LEU A 332 -18.13 -8.40 -0.03
C LEU A 332 -18.67 -8.09 -1.43
N ALA A 333 -19.99 -8.15 -1.65
CA ALA A 333 -20.60 -7.71 -2.91
C ALA A 333 -20.49 -6.19 -3.14
N GLN A 334 -20.26 -5.38 -2.09
CA GLN A 334 -19.89 -3.96 -2.22
C GLN A 334 -18.38 -3.76 -2.47
N ALA A 335 -17.56 -4.81 -2.35
CA ALA A 335 -16.21 -4.77 -2.88
C ALA A 335 -16.30 -5.00 -4.38
N ASP A 336 -15.60 -4.18 -5.14
CA ASP A 336 -15.60 -4.26 -6.59
C ASP A 336 -14.69 -5.41 -7.08
N LEU A 337 -15.14 -6.64 -6.81
CA LEU A 337 -14.48 -7.87 -7.18
C LEU A 337 -14.24 -7.99 -8.70
N PRO A 338 -15.20 -7.66 -9.58
CA PRO A 338 -14.97 -7.70 -11.02
C PRO A 338 -13.85 -6.75 -11.45
N GLY A 339 -13.85 -5.51 -10.95
CA GLY A 339 -12.78 -4.54 -11.20
C GLY A 339 -11.43 -5.05 -10.70
N LEU A 340 -11.40 -5.63 -9.50
CA LEU A 340 -10.16 -6.17 -8.93
C LEU A 340 -9.59 -7.35 -9.72
N LEU A 341 -10.46 -8.26 -10.17
CA LEU A 341 -10.07 -9.40 -10.98
C LEU A 341 -9.50 -8.92 -12.33
N LEU A 342 -10.19 -8.01 -13.03
CA LEU A 342 -9.71 -7.44 -14.28
C LEU A 342 -8.38 -6.70 -14.10
N PHE A 343 -8.21 -5.97 -13.00
CA PHE A 343 -6.98 -5.26 -12.65
C PHE A 343 -5.80 -6.21 -12.45
N VAL A 344 -5.96 -7.21 -11.56
CA VAL A 344 -4.89 -8.18 -11.25
C VAL A 344 -4.57 -9.02 -12.48
N THR A 345 -5.57 -9.59 -13.14
CA THR A 345 -5.38 -10.43 -14.32
C THR A 345 -4.75 -9.63 -15.46
N GLY A 346 -5.22 -8.41 -15.72
CA GLY A 346 -4.65 -7.53 -16.74
C GLY A 346 -3.18 -7.23 -16.51
N LEU A 347 -2.80 -6.82 -15.29
CA LEU A 347 -1.40 -6.51 -14.97
C LEU A 347 -0.52 -7.76 -14.97
N VAL A 348 -0.98 -8.89 -14.44
CA VAL A 348 -0.19 -10.13 -14.46
C VAL A 348 0.05 -10.58 -15.90
N LEU A 349 -0.99 -10.60 -16.73
CA LEU A 349 -0.88 -11.01 -18.13
C LEU A 349 -0.06 -10.04 -19.00
N LEU A 350 -0.01 -8.75 -18.65
CA LEU A 350 0.84 -7.77 -19.35
C LEU A 350 2.30 -7.83 -18.90
N LEU A 351 2.56 -8.01 -17.60
CA LEU A 351 3.90 -7.86 -17.04
C LEU A 351 4.66 -9.18 -16.93
N LEU A 352 3.98 -10.31 -16.67
CA LEU A 352 4.62 -11.62 -16.57
C LEU A 352 5.34 -12.04 -17.88
N PRO A 353 4.78 -11.82 -19.09
CA PRO A 353 5.45 -12.18 -20.33
C PRO A 353 6.80 -11.49 -20.54
N MET A 354 7.02 -10.30 -19.97
CA MET A 354 8.33 -9.61 -20.04
C MET A 354 9.46 -10.48 -19.50
N THR A 355 9.18 -11.26 -18.45
CA THR A 355 10.15 -12.18 -17.83
C THR A 355 10.15 -13.56 -18.49
N LEU A 356 8.99 -14.03 -18.96
CA LEU A 356 8.82 -15.36 -19.55
C LEU A 356 9.29 -15.44 -21.00
N ALA A 357 9.21 -14.35 -21.77
CA ALA A 357 9.45 -14.37 -23.21
C ALA A 357 10.82 -14.94 -23.57
N ALA A 358 11.86 -14.72 -22.77
CA ALA A 358 13.19 -15.27 -23.04
C ALA A 358 13.32 -16.80 -22.82
N ARG A 359 12.31 -17.46 -22.24
CA ARG A 359 12.31 -18.89 -21.90
C ARG A 359 11.48 -19.76 -22.85
N TYR A 360 10.63 -19.17 -23.68
CA TYR A 360 9.81 -19.89 -24.65
C TYR A 360 10.46 -19.88 -26.03
N ASP A 361 10.23 -20.96 -26.78
CA ASP A 361 10.63 -21.06 -28.18
C ASP A 361 9.99 -19.92 -28.99
N ASN A 362 10.76 -19.33 -29.91
CA ASN A 362 10.43 -18.13 -30.68
C ASN A 362 10.27 -16.84 -29.84
N GLY A 363 10.57 -16.89 -28.55
CA GLY A 363 10.64 -15.73 -27.69
C GLY A 363 9.34 -14.91 -27.65
N TRP A 364 9.42 -13.66 -28.10
CA TRP A 364 8.27 -12.75 -28.24
C TRP A 364 7.26 -13.18 -29.30
N ALA A 365 7.68 -13.96 -30.29
CA ALA A 365 6.81 -14.49 -31.34
C ALA A 365 6.09 -15.78 -30.91
N SER A 366 6.31 -16.26 -29.68
CA SER A 366 5.59 -17.41 -29.13
C SER A 366 4.08 -17.11 -29.05
N PRO A 367 3.21 -17.99 -29.58
CA PRO A 367 1.75 -17.81 -29.51
C PRO A 367 1.24 -17.60 -28.09
N LEU A 368 1.85 -18.26 -27.10
CA LEU A 368 1.47 -18.12 -25.68
C LEU A 368 1.79 -16.71 -25.15
N ILE A 369 2.97 -16.18 -25.47
CA ILE A 369 3.40 -14.83 -25.05
C ILE A 369 2.50 -13.77 -25.68
N ILE A 370 2.20 -13.89 -26.98
CA ILE A 370 1.28 -13.00 -27.68
C ILE A 370 -0.12 -13.09 -27.06
N ALA A 371 -0.63 -14.30 -26.82
CA ALA A 371 -1.94 -14.50 -26.19
C ALA A 371 -2.01 -13.86 -24.80
N MET A 372 -0.97 -13.99 -23.97
CA MET A 372 -0.91 -13.33 -22.66
C MET A 372 -0.94 -11.81 -22.79
N VAL A 373 -0.12 -11.22 -23.67
CA VAL A 373 -0.08 -9.75 -23.85
C VAL A 373 -1.40 -9.22 -24.39
N VAL A 374 -1.99 -9.87 -25.40
CA VAL A 374 -3.27 -9.47 -25.99
C VAL A 374 -4.40 -9.63 -24.97
N ALA A 375 -4.51 -10.77 -24.30
CA ALA A 375 -5.53 -10.98 -23.26
C ALA A 375 -5.35 -10.00 -22.08
N GLY A 376 -4.10 -9.73 -21.68
CA GLY A 376 -3.78 -8.75 -20.66
C GLY A 376 -4.19 -7.33 -21.06
N ALA A 377 -3.91 -6.92 -22.30
CA ALA A 377 -4.34 -5.63 -22.84
C ALA A 377 -5.87 -5.51 -22.85
N VAL A 378 -6.57 -6.55 -23.33
CA VAL A 378 -8.04 -6.60 -23.33
C VAL A 378 -8.60 -6.53 -21.92
N CYS A 379 -8.06 -7.31 -20.97
CA CYS A 379 -8.48 -7.27 -19.56
C CYS A 379 -8.23 -5.90 -18.92
N PHE A 380 -7.09 -5.27 -19.21
CA PHE A 380 -6.77 -3.97 -18.63
C PHE A 380 -7.60 -2.83 -19.25
N THR A 381 -7.88 -2.88 -20.56
CA THR A 381 -8.83 -1.96 -21.20
C THR A 381 -10.24 -2.16 -20.67
N ALA A 382 -10.67 -3.41 -20.50
CA ALA A 382 -11.96 -3.74 -19.88
C ALA A 382 -12.02 -3.25 -18.42
N PHE A 383 -10.92 -3.36 -17.66
CA PHE A 383 -10.82 -2.79 -16.33
C PHE A 383 -11.05 -1.27 -16.34
N VAL A 384 -10.32 -0.53 -17.18
CA VAL A 384 -10.47 0.94 -17.26
C VAL A 384 -11.89 1.32 -17.66
N TRP A 385 -12.46 0.65 -18.67
CA TRP A 385 -13.83 0.89 -19.10
C TRP A 385 -14.84 0.61 -17.99
N TYR A 386 -14.72 -0.54 -17.32
CA TYR A 386 -15.59 -0.92 -16.21
C TYR A 386 -15.46 0.06 -15.03
N GLN A 387 -14.25 0.49 -14.65
CA GLN A 387 -14.05 1.48 -13.59
C GLN A 387 -14.69 2.84 -13.89
N VAL A 388 -14.68 3.27 -15.16
CA VAL A 388 -15.16 4.59 -15.55
C VAL A 388 -16.69 4.62 -15.73
N TYR A 389 -17.28 3.54 -16.25
CA TYR A 389 -18.68 3.55 -16.70
C TYR A 389 -19.63 2.65 -15.90
N GLU A 390 -19.17 1.50 -15.42
CA GLU A 390 -20.04 0.45 -14.87
C GLU A 390 -19.90 0.27 -13.35
N ALA A 391 -18.71 0.54 -12.79
CA ALA A 391 -18.41 0.28 -11.39
C ALA A 391 -19.26 1.15 -10.46
N PRO A 392 -20.14 0.56 -9.62
CA PRO A 392 -20.94 1.33 -8.67
C PRO A 392 -20.09 1.96 -7.57
N TYR A 393 -19.03 1.25 -7.16
CA TYR A 393 -18.06 1.65 -6.15
C TYR A 393 -16.64 1.38 -6.70
N PRO A 394 -16.09 2.26 -7.55
CA PRO A 394 -14.80 2.03 -8.19
C PRO A 394 -13.68 1.91 -7.17
N ILE A 395 -12.80 0.92 -7.35
CA ILE A 395 -11.60 0.74 -6.51
C ILE A 395 -10.64 1.88 -6.75
N LEU A 396 -10.47 2.28 -8.01
CA LEU A 396 -9.60 3.40 -8.36
C LEU A 396 -10.47 4.59 -8.77
N PRO A 397 -10.72 5.55 -7.85
CA PRO A 397 -11.43 6.78 -8.18
C PRO A 397 -10.56 7.68 -9.05
N LEU A 398 -10.48 7.37 -10.35
CA LEU A 398 -9.64 8.06 -11.33
C LEU A 398 -9.96 9.55 -11.46
N TYR A 399 -11.15 9.99 -11.03
CA TYR A 399 -11.49 11.42 -10.98
C TYR A 399 -10.59 12.20 -10.02
N LEU A 400 -10.05 11.58 -8.97
CA LEU A 400 -9.11 12.22 -8.04
C LEU A 400 -7.75 12.48 -8.68
N ALA A 401 -7.37 11.70 -9.70
CA ALA A 401 -6.17 11.93 -10.49
C ALA A 401 -6.26 13.20 -11.37
N ARG A 402 -7.41 13.87 -11.44
CA ARG A 402 -7.53 15.19 -12.10
C ARG A 402 -6.83 16.31 -11.31
N SER A 403 -6.65 16.12 -10.00
CA SER A 403 -5.84 17.05 -9.20
C SER A 403 -4.37 16.94 -9.59
N LYS A 404 -3.77 18.08 -9.96
CA LYS A 404 -2.35 18.15 -10.38
C LYS A 404 -1.43 17.58 -9.31
N THR A 405 -1.64 17.95 -8.05
CA THR A 405 -0.84 17.49 -6.92
C THR A 405 -0.97 15.99 -6.67
N VAL A 406 -2.20 15.44 -6.76
CA VAL A 406 -2.43 13.99 -6.62
C VAL A 406 -1.75 13.23 -7.76
N ALA A 407 -1.93 13.67 -9.00
CA ALA A 407 -1.29 13.04 -10.16
C ALA A 407 0.23 13.11 -10.09
N ALA A 408 0.79 14.28 -9.76
CA ALA A 408 2.23 14.50 -9.62
C ALA A 408 2.83 13.60 -8.53
N ALA A 409 2.18 13.48 -7.36
CA ALA A 409 2.61 12.59 -6.29
C ALA A 409 2.56 11.12 -6.70
N CYS A 410 1.48 10.69 -7.37
CA CYS A 410 1.35 9.31 -7.87
C CYS A 410 2.43 8.98 -8.92
N LEU A 411 2.70 9.89 -9.87
CA LEU A 411 3.73 9.72 -10.90
C LEU A 411 5.13 9.72 -10.31
N THR A 412 5.41 10.62 -9.35
CA THR A 412 6.69 10.68 -8.62
C THR A 412 6.99 9.33 -7.99
N GLU A 413 6.02 8.76 -7.26
CA GLU A 413 6.18 7.50 -6.55
C GLU A 413 6.23 6.29 -7.51
N ALA A 414 5.41 6.28 -8.57
CA ALA A 414 5.44 5.23 -9.58
C ALA A 414 6.80 5.14 -10.27
N PHE A 415 7.37 6.27 -10.71
CA PHE A 415 8.69 6.30 -11.34
C PHE A 415 9.82 5.99 -10.35
N PHE A 416 9.70 6.43 -9.10
CA PHE A 416 10.65 6.08 -8.04
C PHE A 416 10.70 4.57 -7.82
N TYR A 417 9.54 3.91 -7.69
CA TYR A 417 9.48 2.46 -7.48
C TYR A 417 9.87 1.65 -8.71
N LEU A 418 9.55 2.16 -9.91
CA LEU A 418 10.05 1.58 -11.16
C LEU A 418 11.59 1.60 -11.18
N SER A 419 12.19 2.76 -10.90
CA SER A 419 13.66 2.91 -10.78
C SER A 419 14.25 1.97 -9.73
N TYR A 420 13.64 1.87 -8.55
CA TYR A 420 14.13 1.01 -7.47
C TYR A 420 14.15 -0.48 -7.88
N TYR A 421 13.05 -0.98 -8.45
CA TYR A 421 12.93 -2.39 -8.81
C TYR A 421 13.60 -2.78 -10.13
N LEU A 422 14.20 -1.83 -10.86
CA LEU A 422 15.01 -2.15 -12.05
C LEU A 422 16.31 -2.89 -11.70
N TRP A 423 16.93 -2.58 -10.57
CA TRP A 423 18.23 -3.15 -10.18
C TRP A 423 18.16 -3.97 -8.88
N GLN A 424 17.26 -3.60 -7.96
CA GLN A 424 17.21 -4.19 -6.62
C GLN A 424 17.08 -5.72 -6.59
N PRO A 425 16.25 -6.38 -7.43
CA PRO A 425 16.05 -7.83 -7.35
C PRO A 425 17.34 -8.63 -7.55
N TYR A 426 18.28 -8.09 -8.33
CA TYR A 426 19.55 -8.74 -8.64
C TYR A 426 20.73 -8.22 -7.83
N PHE A 427 20.53 -7.16 -7.03
CA PHE A 427 21.62 -6.53 -6.29
C PHE A 427 22.28 -7.44 -5.26
N TYR A 428 21.49 -8.25 -4.53
CA TYR A 428 22.04 -9.28 -3.65
C TYR A 428 22.99 -10.22 -4.40
N SER A 429 22.56 -10.67 -5.58
CA SER A 429 23.29 -11.62 -6.40
C SER A 429 24.55 -11.00 -6.98
N PHE A 430 24.48 -9.73 -7.35
CA PHE A 430 25.64 -8.95 -7.75
C PHE A 430 26.70 -8.88 -6.64
N LEU A 431 26.30 -8.53 -5.40
CA LEU A 431 27.21 -8.45 -4.26
C LEU A 431 27.91 -9.78 -3.94
N VAL A 432 27.19 -10.90 -4.05
CA VAL A 432 27.73 -12.24 -3.81
C VAL A 432 28.63 -12.71 -4.97
N VAL A 433 28.21 -12.53 -6.22
CA VAL A 433 28.94 -13.03 -7.39
C VAL A 433 30.14 -12.16 -7.73
N VAL A 434 29.93 -10.84 -7.85
CA VAL A 434 30.94 -9.89 -8.33
C VAL A 434 31.90 -9.51 -7.21
N ASN A 435 31.37 -9.08 -6.06
CA ASN A 435 32.20 -8.62 -4.94
C ASN A 435 32.67 -9.77 -4.02
N GLY A 436 32.25 -11.01 -4.27
CA GLY A 436 32.65 -12.18 -3.48
C GLY A 436 32.25 -12.11 -2.01
N LEU A 437 31.19 -11.35 -1.69
CA LEU A 437 30.78 -11.11 -0.31
C LEU A 437 30.06 -12.31 0.28
N SER A 438 30.25 -12.51 1.58
CA SER A 438 29.49 -13.51 2.34
C SER A 438 27.99 -13.16 2.38
N PRO A 439 27.10 -14.14 2.54
CA PRO A 439 25.66 -13.90 2.72
C PRO A 439 25.35 -12.84 3.79
N LYS A 440 26.08 -12.84 4.92
CA LYS A 440 25.96 -11.80 5.96
C LYS A 440 26.29 -10.41 5.41
N ALA A 441 27.43 -10.26 4.74
CA ALA A 441 27.90 -8.96 4.28
C ALA A 441 26.98 -8.39 3.18
N ALA A 442 26.57 -9.23 2.21
CA ALA A 442 25.62 -8.82 1.17
C ALA A 442 24.28 -8.38 1.76
N THR A 443 23.75 -9.13 2.74
CA THR A 443 22.52 -8.77 3.45
C THR A 443 22.66 -7.43 4.18
N ASN A 444 23.76 -7.23 4.93
CA ASN A 444 23.99 -5.98 5.67
C ASN A 444 24.08 -4.75 4.77
N ILE A 445 24.66 -4.88 3.57
CA ILE A 445 24.69 -3.78 2.59
C ILE A 445 23.28 -3.44 2.13
N MET A 446 22.47 -4.44 1.78
CA MET A 446 21.08 -4.21 1.37
C MET A 446 20.25 -3.57 2.48
N THR A 447 20.41 -4.04 3.72
CA THR A 447 19.65 -3.52 4.85
C THR A 447 20.09 -2.10 5.26
N SER A 448 21.33 -1.69 4.94
CA SER A 448 21.79 -0.31 5.19
C SER A 448 20.93 0.75 4.50
N GLN A 449 20.40 0.45 3.31
CA GLN A 449 19.48 1.35 2.60
C GLN A 449 18.16 1.51 3.38
N ALA A 450 17.63 0.42 3.94
CA ALA A 450 16.40 0.44 4.73
C ALA A 450 16.57 1.24 6.03
N VAL A 451 17.72 1.10 6.71
CA VAL A 451 18.06 1.90 7.90
C VAL A 451 18.12 3.38 7.56
N ALA A 452 18.84 3.75 6.49
CA ALA A 452 18.95 5.13 6.07
C ALA A 452 17.59 5.74 5.69
N ALA A 453 16.72 4.97 5.02
CA ALA A 453 15.36 5.39 4.70
C ALA A 453 14.50 5.62 5.95
N ALA A 454 14.57 4.74 6.94
CA ALA A 454 13.82 4.90 8.19
C ALA A 454 14.24 6.16 8.96
N VAL A 455 15.56 6.38 9.12
CA VAL A 455 16.10 7.55 9.83
C VAL A 455 15.77 8.84 9.08
N ALA A 456 16.01 8.89 7.76
CA ALA A 456 15.74 10.08 6.97
C ALA A 456 14.24 10.37 6.85
N GLY A 457 13.38 9.34 6.79
CA GLY A 457 11.93 9.50 6.78
C GLY A 457 11.40 10.11 8.09
N LEU A 458 11.92 9.68 9.24
CA LEU A 458 11.62 10.30 10.53
C LEU A 458 12.06 11.77 10.55
N ALA A 459 13.30 12.06 10.15
CA ALA A 459 13.82 13.43 10.09
C ALA A 459 12.98 14.31 9.14
N ALA A 460 12.63 13.80 7.96
CA ALA A 460 11.79 14.49 6.98
C ALA A 460 10.39 14.80 7.55
N ALA A 461 9.77 13.85 8.25
CA ALA A 461 8.48 14.07 8.90
C ALA A 461 8.55 15.17 9.97
N PHE A 462 9.62 15.21 10.78
CA PHE A 462 9.86 16.31 11.72
C PHE A 462 10.04 17.65 11.01
N VAL A 463 10.82 17.71 9.94
CA VAL A 463 11.00 18.94 9.15
C VAL A 463 9.67 19.44 8.60
N VAL A 464 8.82 18.56 8.07
CA VAL A 464 7.47 18.91 7.59
C VAL A 464 6.59 19.42 8.73
N LYS A 465 6.64 18.80 9.92
CA LYS A 465 5.90 19.27 11.10
C LYS A 465 6.25 20.72 11.46
N PHE A 466 7.53 21.09 11.38
CA PHE A 466 7.97 22.45 11.71
C PHE A 466 7.79 23.46 10.57
N THR A 467 7.99 23.05 9.33
CA THR A 467 7.94 23.96 8.16
C THR A 467 6.56 24.08 7.55
N GLY A 468 5.71 23.05 7.68
CA GLY A 468 4.42 22.93 7.00
C GLY A 468 4.52 22.60 5.51
N ASN A 469 5.72 22.55 4.92
CA ASN A 469 5.91 22.47 3.46
C ASN A 469 6.37 21.08 3.02
N CYS A 470 5.50 20.34 2.33
CA CYS A 470 5.83 19.00 1.82
C CYS A 470 6.67 19.04 0.54
N LYS A 471 6.37 19.98 -0.38
CA LYS A 471 6.95 20.04 -1.73
C LYS A 471 8.47 19.97 -1.70
N TRP A 472 9.11 20.87 -0.96
CA TRP A 472 10.58 20.98 -0.95
C TRP A 472 11.28 19.77 -0.33
N VAL A 473 10.62 19.10 0.61
CA VAL A 473 11.15 17.86 1.19
C VAL A 473 11.11 16.73 0.17
N VAL A 474 10.02 16.59 -0.58
CA VAL A 474 9.91 15.59 -1.66
C VAL A 474 10.92 15.88 -2.78
N VAL A 475 11.00 17.12 -3.26
CA VAL A 475 11.93 17.52 -4.33
C VAL A 475 13.38 17.26 -3.90
N THR A 476 13.77 17.68 -2.69
CA THR A 476 15.12 17.42 -2.15
C THR A 476 15.36 15.92 -2.00
N GLY A 477 14.37 15.16 -1.51
CA GLY A 477 14.45 13.70 -1.41
C GLY A 477 14.68 13.02 -2.76
N THR A 478 13.96 13.43 -3.81
CA THR A 478 14.16 12.92 -5.18
C THR A 478 15.55 13.26 -5.72
N LEU A 479 16.08 14.45 -5.42
CA LEU A 479 17.43 14.83 -5.82
C LEU A 479 18.51 14.02 -5.08
N VAL A 480 18.37 13.86 -3.76
CA VAL A 480 19.28 13.03 -2.95
C VAL A 480 19.25 11.58 -3.43
N LYS A 481 18.07 11.05 -3.76
CA LYS A 481 17.94 9.70 -4.34
C LYS A 481 18.64 9.62 -5.70
N LEU A 482 18.50 10.63 -6.55
CA LEU A 482 19.14 10.71 -7.86
C LEU A 482 20.67 10.70 -7.74
N ILE A 483 21.23 11.46 -6.79
CA ILE A 483 22.66 11.43 -6.47
C ILE A 483 23.07 10.03 -5.98
N GLY A 484 22.32 9.43 -5.06
CA GLY A 484 22.58 8.08 -4.57
C GLY A 484 22.57 7.03 -5.70
N GLY A 485 21.60 7.09 -6.61
CA GLY A 485 21.52 6.23 -7.79
C GLY A 485 22.70 6.44 -8.76
N GLY A 486 23.11 7.69 -8.97
CA GLY A 486 24.31 8.02 -9.75
C GLY A 486 25.59 7.46 -9.14
N LEU A 487 25.75 7.55 -7.81
CA LEU A 487 26.86 6.94 -7.10
C LEU A 487 26.83 5.42 -7.19
N MET A 488 25.65 4.80 -7.09
CA MET A 488 25.50 3.36 -7.32
C MET A 488 25.97 2.95 -8.71
N MET A 489 25.59 3.69 -9.75
CA MET A 489 26.08 3.43 -11.11
C MET A 489 27.60 3.55 -11.21
N ARG A 490 28.20 4.55 -10.54
CA ARG A 490 29.66 4.72 -10.50
C ARG A 490 30.36 3.57 -9.78
N TYR A 491 29.82 3.11 -8.65
CA TYR A 491 30.47 2.16 -7.75
C TYR A 491 29.98 0.72 -7.88
N SER A 492 29.13 0.40 -8.85
CA SER A 492 28.76 -0.98 -9.18
C SER A 492 29.73 -1.56 -10.22
N ASN A 493 31.02 -1.60 -9.87
CA ASN A 493 32.08 -2.14 -10.71
C ASN A 493 33.08 -3.00 -9.89
N LEU A 494 34.03 -3.63 -10.56
CA LEU A 494 34.99 -4.56 -9.95
C LEU A 494 35.98 -3.89 -8.98
N ASP A 495 36.30 -2.62 -9.21
CA ASP A 495 37.30 -1.86 -8.47
C ASP A 495 36.71 -1.09 -7.28
N ALA A 496 35.38 -1.09 -7.15
CA ALA A 496 34.69 -0.33 -6.13
C ALA A 496 34.95 -0.90 -4.74
N THR A 497 35.29 -0.01 -3.80
CA THR A 497 35.47 -0.41 -2.40
C THR A 497 34.13 -0.66 -1.74
N LEU A 498 34.11 -1.52 -0.71
CA LEU A 498 32.91 -1.79 0.08
C LEU A 498 32.29 -0.50 0.64
N ALA A 499 33.12 0.44 1.09
CA ALA A 499 32.67 1.72 1.62
C ALA A 499 31.92 2.56 0.56
N GLN A 500 32.41 2.58 -0.68
CA GLN A 500 31.75 3.28 -1.78
C GLN A 500 30.35 2.72 -2.07
N ILE A 501 30.22 1.39 -2.06
CA ILE A 501 28.93 0.71 -2.25
C ILE A 501 27.98 1.08 -1.09
N VAL A 502 28.43 0.96 0.17
CA VAL A 502 27.61 1.29 1.35
C VAL A 502 27.19 2.76 1.37
N ILE A 503 28.10 3.70 1.09
CA ILE A 503 27.77 5.14 1.04
C ILE A 503 26.71 5.41 -0.03
N SER A 504 26.80 4.76 -1.19
CA SER A 504 25.78 4.90 -2.23
C SER A 504 24.41 4.39 -1.78
N GLN A 505 24.36 3.27 -1.03
CA GLN A 505 23.13 2.74 -0.43
C GLN A 505 22.56 3.68 0.63
N VAL A 506 23.39 4.25 1.49
CA VAL A 506 22.94 5.16 2.55
C VAL A 506 22.36 6.45 1.97
N ILE A 507 23.04 7.07 0.99
CA ILE A 507 22.53 8.27 0.31
C ILE A 507 21.23 7.96 -0.43
N ALA A 508 21.20 6.85 -1.18
CA ALA A 508 20.01 6.43 -1.89
C ALA A 508 18.85 6.10 -0.91
N GLY A 509 19.13 5.48 0.24
CA GLY A 509 18.14 5.19 1.27
C GLY A 509 17.58 6.46 1.90
N GLY A 510 18.46 7.43 2.20
CA GLY A 510 18.07 8.72 2.75
C GLY A 510 17.04 9.44 1.86
N GLY A 511 17.30 9.51 0.56
CA GLY A 511 16.34 10.06 -0.40
C GLY A 511 15.00 9.32 -0.42
N SER A 512 15.02 7.98 -0.38
CA SER A 512 13.79 7.17 -0.33
C SER A 512 12.94 7.44 0.91
N GLY A 513 13.58 7.64 2.06
CA GLY A 513 12.90 7.99 3.31
C GLY A 513 12.19 9.34 3.26
N MET A 514 12.84 10.35 2.67
CA MET A 514 12.29 11.70 2.52
C MET A 514 11.07 11.74 1.59
N ILE A 515 11.02 10.89 0.55
CA ILE A 515 9.94 10.88 -0.45
C ILE A 515 8.71 10.14 0.08
N SER A 516 8.87 8.87 0.49
CA SER A 516 7.77 7.90 0.51
C SER A 516 6.59 8.34 1.40
N ILE A 517 6.87 8.89 2.58
CA ILE A 517 5.82 9.33 3.53
C ILE A 517 5.34 10.75 3.17
N VAL A 518 6.27 11.64 2.80
CA VAL A 518 5.94 13.06 2.62
C VAL A 518 5.17 13.32 1.33
N ALA A 519 5.47 12.58 0.25
CA ALA A 519 4.72 12.66 -1.00
C ALA A 519 3.28 12.16 -0.85
N GLN A 520 3.08 11.09 -0.06
CA GLN A 520 1.74 10.62 0.30
C GLN A 520 0.96 11.69 1.08
N THR A 521 1.57 12.30 2.09
CA THR A 521 0.96 13.41 2.86
C THR A 521 0.61 14.60 1.95
N ALA A 522 1.49 14.95 1.00
CA ALA A 522 1.23 16.03 0.04
C ALA A 522 0.03 15.73 -0.87
N ALA A 523 -0.15 14.47 -1.28
CA ALA A 523 -1.32 14.06 -2.05
C ALA A 523 -2.61 14.15 -1.20
N GLN A 524 -2.53 13.73 0.06
CA GLN A 524 -3.66 13.75 0.99
C GLN A 524 -4.11 15.17 1.37
N SER A 525 -3.19 16.14 1.43
CA SER A 525 -3.50 17.51 1.87
C SER A 525 -4.39 18.30 0.93
N VAL A 526 -4.42 17.94 -0.36
CA VAL A 526 -5.31 18.57 -1.37
C VAL A 526 -6.64 17.84 -1.53
N ALA A 527 -6.82 16.73 -0.82
CA ALA A 527 -8.04 15.94 -0.86
C ALA A 527 -9.06 16.47 0.14
N ARG A 528 -10.35 16.45 -0.23
CA ARG A 528 -11.43 16.61 0.75
C ARG A 528 -11.33 15.49 1.78
N HIS A 529 -11.74 15.75 3.02
CA HIS A 529 -11.65 14.78 4.12
C HIS A 529 -12.20 13.39 3.77
N GLN A 530 -13.36 13.35 3.09
CA GLN A 530 -14.00 12.12 2.61
C GLN A 530 -13.22 11.36 1.52
N ASP A 531 -12.35 12.06 0.77
CA ASP A 531 -11.59 11.51 -0.36
C ASP A 531 -10.15 11.12 0.04
N VAL A 532 -9.69 11.38 1.28
CA VAL A 532 -8.30 11.13 1.73
C VAL A 532 -7.92 9.64 1.61
N ALA A 533 -8.81 8.74 2.03
CA ALA A 533 -8.58 7.30 1.93
C ALA A 533 -8.44 6.84 0.46
N ASN A 534 -9.25 7.42 -0.42
CA ASN A 534 -9.24 7.15 -1.85
C ASN A 534 -7.96 7.65 -2.52
N VAL A 535 -7.48 8.85 -2.17
CA VAL A 535 -6.18 9.37 -2.65
C VAL A 535 -5.02 8.48 -2.17
N THR A 536 -5.07 8.04 -0.91
CA THR A 536 -4.06 7.13 -0.35
C THR A 536 -4.00 5.81 -1.13
N MET A 537 -5.16 5.25 -1.45
CA MET A 537 -5.26 4.03 -2.25
C MET A 537 -4.70 4.21 -3.65
N LEU A 538 -5.02 5.33 -4.31
CA LEU A 538 -4.51 5.65 -5.65
C LEU A 538 -2.98 5.79 -5.64
N TYR A 539 -2.43 6.48 -4.66
CA TYR A 539 -0.98 6.64 -4.47
C TYR A 539 -0.27 5.28 -4.27
N GLU A 540 -0.78 4.45 -3.38
CA GLU A 540 -0.21 3.11 -3.11
C GLU A 540 -0.34 2.17 -4.31
N THR A 541 -1.40 2.31 -5.09
CA THR A 541 -1.60 1.54 -6.32
C THR A 541 -0.59 1.97 -7.39
N ALA A 542 -0.38 3.28 -7.56
CA ALA A 542 0.64 3.81 -8.48
C ALA A 542 2.05 3.32 -8.11
N ARG A 543 2.38 3.34 -6.81
CA ARG A 543 3.63 2.78 -6.25
C ARG A 543 3.83 1.31 -6.62
N ALA A 544 2.81 0.49 -6.39
CA ALA A 544 2.84 -0.94 -6.65
C ALA A 544 2.95 -1.26 -8.16
N ILE A 545 2.20 -0.55 -9.01
CA ILE A 545 2.29 -0.68 -10.48
C ILE A 545 3.70 -0.32 -10.96
N GLY A 546 4.26 0.81 -10.50
CA GLY A 546 5.61 1.23 -10.82
C GLY A 546 6.64 0.14 -10.50
N GLY A 547 6.55 -0.43 -9.29
CA GLY A 547 7.44 -1.52 -8.89
C GLY A 547 7.25 -2.81 -9.69
N ALA A 548 6.01 -3.16 -10.08
CA ALA A 548 5.75 -4.32 -10.92
C ALA A 548 6.36 -4.15 -12.33
N ILE A 549 6.20 -2.97 -12.94
CA ILE A 549 6.81 -2.64 -14.23
C ILE A 549 8.34 -2.68 -14.14
N GLY A 550 8.93 -2.08 -13.09
CA GLY A 550 10.38 -2.07 -12.88
C GLY A 550 10.97 -3.48 -12.81
N ASN A 551 10.33 -4.37 -12.05
CA ASN A 551 10.71 -5.78 -11.97
C ASN A 551 10.59 -6.50 -13.33
N ALA A 552 9.49 -6.29 -14.04
CA ALA A 552 9.26 -6.91 -15.35
C ALA A 552 10.35 -6.53 -16.37
N ILE A 553 10.73 -5.25 -16.40
CA ILE A 553 11.85 -4.76 -17.24
C ILE A 553 13.18 -5.33 -16.77
N ALA A 554 13.44 -5.35 -15.46
CA ALA A 554 14.67 -5.92 -14.89
C ALA A 554 14.86 -7.37 -15.32
N GLY A 555 13.81 -8.19 -15.20
CA GLY A 555 13.85 -9.60 -15.57
C GLY A 555 14.05 -9.82 -17.07
N SER A 556 13.42 -8.99 -17.92
CA SER A 556 13.64 -9.03 -19.36
C SER A 556 15.10 -8.71 -19.73
N ILE A 557 15.66 -7.64 -19.16
CA ILE A 557 17.04 -7.23 -19.43
C ILE A 557 18.01 -8.29 -18.92
N TRP A 558 17.88 -8.72 -17.67
CA TRP A 558 18.79 -9.70 -17.07
C TRP A 558 18.77 -11.03 -17.81
N THR A 559 17.60 -11.60 -18.07
CA THR A 559 17.50 -12.95 -18.66
C THR A 559 18.11 -13.03 -20.06
N LYS A 560 17.92 -11.98 -20.88
CA LYS A 560 18.46 -11.94 -22.25
C LYS A 560 19.91 -11.49 -22.29
N LEU A 561 20.20 -10.37 -21.65
CA LEU A 561 21.49 -9.73 -21.79
C LEU A 561 22.58 -10.45 -21.01
N LEU A 562 22.28 -11.00 -19.83
CA LEU A 562 23.28 -11.75 -19.07
C LEU A 562 23.73 -12.98 -19.83
N LEU A 563 22.81 -13.71 -20.49
CA LEU A 563 23.19 -14.87 -21.30
C LEU A 563 24.14 -14.47 -22.43
N ALA A 564 23.76 -13.46 -23.22
CA ALA A 564 24.57 -12.98 -24.33
C ALA A 564 25.98 -12.50 -23.87
N LYS A 565 26.06 -11.85 -22.70
CA LYS A 565 27.33 -11.40 -22.13
C LYS A 565 28.19 -12.56 -21.62
N LEU A 566 27.58 -13.55 -20.96
CA LEU A 566 28.27 -14.75 -20.53
C LEU A 566 28.84 -15.53 -21.72
N GLU A 567 28.06 -15.73 -22.78
CA GLU A 567 28.51 -16.39 -24.02
C GLU A 567 29.68 -15.63 -24.67
N SER A 568 29.69 -14.29 -24.60
CA SER A 568 30.77 -13.49 -25.18
C SER A 568 32.07 -13.45 -24.36
N HIS A 569 31.99 -13.58 -23.03
CA HIS A 569 33.14 -13.41 -22.15
C HIS A 569 33.70 -14.72 -21.60
N LEU A 570 32.89 -15.77 -21.50
CA LEU A 570 33.34 -17.05 -20.94
C LEU A 570 34.41 -17.68 -21.84
N PRO A 571 35.44 -18.31 -21.26
CA PRO A 571 36.35 -19.15 -22.01
C PRO A 571 35.57 -20.26 -22.74
N ARG A 572 36.01 -20.63 -23.96
CA ARG A 572 35.37 -21.69 -24.77
C ARG A 572 35.09 -22.99 -24.01
N ALA A 573 35.98 -23.35 -23.09
CA ALA A 573 35.84 -24.56 -22.26
C ALA A 573 34.64 -24.51 -21.28
N SER A 574 34.14 -23.32 -20.96
CA SER A 574 33.04 -23.10 -20.00
C SER A 574 31.81 -22.44 -20.62
N GLU A 575 31.79 -22.23 -21.94
CA GLU A 575 30.69 -21.58 -22.66
C GLU A 575 29.36 -22.32 -22.46
N SER A 576 29.37 -23.66 -22.43
CA SER A 576 28.20 -24.49 -22.16
C SER A 576 27.59 -24.29 -20.76
N SER A 577 28.32 -23.67 -19.83
CA SER A 577 27.86 -23.38 -18.47
C SER A 577 27.08 -22.06 -18.37
N ALA A 578 27.03 -21.24 -19.43
CA ALA A 578 26.41 -19.91 -19.41
C ALA A 578 24.95 -19.91 -18.92
N ILE A 579 24.14 -20.86 -19.40
CA ILE A 579 22.74 -21.02 -18.96
C ILE A 579 22.68 -21.38 -17.48
N GLY A 580 23.55 -22.29 -17.03
CA GLY A 580 23.63 -22.69 -15.62
C GLY A 580 24.03 -21.54 -14.69
N ILE A 581 24.96 -20.70 -15.11
CA ILE A 581 25.40 -19.50 -14.38
C ILE A 581 24.28 -18.47 -14.29
N ARG A 582 23.59 -18.18 -15.42
CA ARG A 582 22.46 -17.24 -15.45
C ARG A 582 21.34 -17.65 -14.51
N ASP A 583 21.04 -18.94 -14.46
CA ASP A 583 19.86 -19.47 -13.76
C ASP A 583 20.17 -19.99 -12.35
N SER A 584 21.42 -19.95 -11.91
CA SER A 584 21.83 -20.42 -10.60
C SER A 584 22.97 -19.61 -10.00
N LEU A 585 22.65 -18.88 -8.93
CA LEU A 585 23.61 -18.17 -8.09
C LEU A 585 24.71 -19.11 -7.57
N THR A 586 24.34 -20.33 -7.18
CA THR A 586 25.29 -21.31 -6.63
C THR A 586 26.32 -21.75 -7.68
N VAL A 587 25.89 -21.94 -8.93
CA VAL A 587 26.80 -22.22 -10.06
C VAL A 587 27.68 -21.01 -10.37
N ALA A 588 27.14 -19.79 -10.37
CA ALA A 588 27.96 -18.59 -10.53
C ALA A 588 29.03 -18.47 -9.41
N THR A 589 28.69 -18.90 -8.19
CA THR A 589 29.61 -18.89 -7.04
C THR A 589 30.60 -20.06 -6.96
N SER A 590 30.40 -21.14 -7.73
CA SER A 590 31.28 -22.33 -7.64
C SER A 590 32.65 -22.12 -8.28
N PHE A 591 32.77 -21.16 -9.19
CA PHE A 591 34.04 -20.76 -9.78
C PHE A 591 34.85 -19.94 -8.76
N ALA A 592 36.11 -20.34 -8.55
CA ALA A 592 37.00 -19.71 -7.58
C ALA A 592 37.24 -18.23 -7.92
N MET A 593 37.26 -17.37 -6.90
CA MET A 593 37.62 -15.97 -7.07
C MET A 593 39.01 -15.84 -7.68
N GLY A 594 39.14 -15.03 -8.74
CA GLY A 594 40.38 -14.86 -9.50
C GLY A 594 40.56 -15.82 -10.67
N SER A 595 39.70 -16.83 -10.85
CA SER A 595 39.75 -17.67 -12.06
C SER A 595 39.32 -16.88 -13.31
N PRO A 596 39.78 -17.25 -14.52
CA PRO A 596 39.36 -16.62 -15.77
C PRO A 596 37.84 -16.66 -15.96
N GLU A 597 37.21 -17.78 -15.61
CA GLU A 597 35.75 -17.93 -15.66
C GLU A 597 35.06 -16.98 -14.70
N ARG A 598 35.55 -16.87 -13.45
CA ARG A 598 34.94 -15.98 -12.47
C ARG A 598 35.10 -14.51 -12.86
N ALA A 599 36.25 -14.12 -13.42
CA ALA A 599 36.45 -12.78 -13.95
C ALA A 599 35.46 -12.46 -15.09
N ALA A 600 35.26 -13.39 -16.03
CA ALA A 600 34.29 -13.26 -17.12
C ALA A 600 32.84 -13.16 -16.63
N ILE A 601 32.47 -13.98 -15.63
CA ILE A 601 31.16 -13.92 -14.98
C ILE A 601 30.96 -12.55 -14.31
N SER A 602 31.93 -12.11 -13.50
CA SER A 602 31.83 -10.85 -12.78
C SER A 602 31.73 -9.65 -13.73
N GLN A 603 32.52 -9.64 -14.81
CA GLN A 603 32.40 -8.63 -15.86
C GLN A 603 31.01 -8.62 -16.50
N SER A 604 30.47 -9.78 -16.83
CA SER A 604 29.12 -9.91 -17.43
C SER A 604 28.04 -9.39 -16.49
N TYR A 605 28.11 -9.72 -15.19
CA TYR A 605 27.19 -9.21 -14.17
C TYR A 605 27.31 -7.69 -14.01
N THR A 606 28.53 -7.14 -14.01
CA THR A 606 28.79 -5.70 -13.93
C THR A 606 28.20 -4.94 -15.12
N GLU A 607 28.38 -5.42 -16.35
CA GLU A 607 27.82 -4.77 -17.52
C GLU A 607 26.29 -4.75 -17.52
N VAL A 608 25.65 -5.87 -17.16
CA VAL A 608 24.19 -5.96 -17.05
C VAL A 608 23.68 -5.05 -15.92
N MET A 609 24.31 -5.09 -14.74
CA MET A 609 23.92 -4.24 -13.61
C MET A 609 24.06 -2.76 -13.95
N ARG A 610 25.11 -2.38 -14.68
CA ARG A 610 25.29 -1.00 -15.17
C ARG A 610 24.16 -0.56 -16.08
N ILE A 611 23.68 -1.42 -16.98
CA ILE A 611 22.55 -1.11 -17.87
C ILE A 611 21.24 -0.96 -17.08
N LEU A 612 21.00 -1.83 -16.10
CA LEU A 612 19.86 -1.69 -15.18
C LEU A 612 19.91 -0.37 -14.40
N LEU A 613 21.09 0.04 -13.95
CA LEU A 613 21.30 1.31 -13.23
C LEU A 613 21.15 2.53 -14.13
N ILE A 614 21.59 2.47 -15.39
CA ILE A 614 21.36 3.54 -16.38
C ILE A 614 19.86 3.75 -16.60
N ALA A 615 19.12 2.66 -16.85
CA ALA A 615 17.66 2.72 -17.01
C ALA A 615 17.00 3.26 -15.73
N SER A 616 17.46 2.81 -14.56
CA SER A 616 16.97 3.27 -13.26
C SER A 616 17.14 4.78 -13.07
N ILE A 617 18.31 5.34 -13.39
CA ILE A 617 18.56 6.79 -13.28
C ILE A 617 17.66 7.59 -14.22
N ALA A 618 17.39 7.09 -15.43
CA ALA A 618 16.49 7.76 -16.37
C ALA A 618 15.07 7.89 -15.80
N PHE A 619 14.50 6.82 -15.23
CA PHE A 619 13.19 6.88 -14.58
C PHE A 619 13.22 7.69 -13.28
N LEU A 620 14.32 7.67 -12.55
CA LEU A 620 14.48 8.50 -11.35
C LEU A 620 14.53 10.00 -11.69
N ALA A 621 15.09 10.38 -12.83
CA ALA A 621 15.00 11.74 -13.35
C ALA A 621 13.56 12.14 -13.66
N LEU A 622 12.75 11.22 -14.23
CA LEU A 622 11.31 11.46 -14.41
C LEU A 622 10.56 11.61 -13.08
N SER A 623 10.95 10.85 -12.05
CA SER A 623 10.42 11.01 -10.69
C SER A 623 10.73 12.41 -10.13
N PHE A 624 11.97 12.90 -10.31
CA PHE A 624 12.34 14.27 -9.95
C PHE A 624 11.53 15.33 -10.72
N LEU A 625 11.35 15.16 -12.03
CA LEU A 625 10.55 16.10 -12.82
C LEU A 625 9.07 16.11 -12.40
N ALA A 626 8.51 14.94 -12.11
CA ALA A 626 7.14 14.82 -11.59
C ALA A 626 6.99 15.49 -10.21
N SER A 627 8.01 15.41 -9.35
CA SER A 627 7.95 15.99 -8.00
C SER A 627 7.91 17.52 -8.01
N LEU A 628 8.47 18.16 -9.04
CA LEU A 628 8.39 19.61 -9.22
C LEU A 628 6.96 20.12 -9.45
N ALA A 629 6.10 19.28 -10.02
CA ALA A 629 4.69 19.60 -10.30
C ALA A 629 3.78 19.51 -9.06
N ILE A 630 4.28 19.00 -7.93
CA ILE A 630 3.57 19.02 -6.65
C ILE A 630 3.38 20.48 -6.21
N GLU A 631 2.17 20.87 -5.84
CA GLU A 631 1.90 22.23 -5.36
C GLU A 631 2.47 22.45 -3.97
N ASN A 632 2.88 23.69 -3.69
CA ASN A 632 3.40 24.05 -2.37
C ASN A 632 2.24 24.35 -1.42
N VAL A 633 1.70 23.31 -0.81
CA VAL A 633 0.62 23.42 0.18
C VAL A 633 1.21 23.48 1.59
N ASN A 634 0.83 24.50 2.36
CA ASN A 634 1.24 24.64 3.75
C ASN A 634 0.25 23.92 4.67
N LEU A 635 0.68 22.81 5.25
CA LEU A 635 -0.14 21.98 6.14
C LEU A 635 -0.62 22.74 7.39
N LYS A 636 0.18 23.70 7.90
CA LYS A 636 -0.19 24.46 9.10
C LYS A 636 -1.39 25.37 8.88
N ALA A 637 -1.57 25.87 7.66
CA ALA A 637 -2.74 26.68 7.31
C ALA A 637 -4.02 25.82 7.29
N ILE A 638 -3.91 24.58 6.81
CA ILE A 638 -5.03 23.63 6.74
C ILE A 638 -5.45 23.13 8.14
N ASP A 639 -4.47 22.83 9.01
CA ASP A 639 -4.75 22.37 10.37
C ASP A 639 -5.45 23.45 11.22
N GLN A 640 -5.19 24.74 10.96
CA GLN A 640 -5.89 25.85 11.61
C GLN A 640 -7.38 25.93 11.24
N GLU A 641 -7.77 25.47 10.05
CA GLU A 641 -9.17 25.41 9.61
C GLU A 641 -9.90 24.14 10.09
N THR A 642 -9.18 23.07 10.43
CA THR A 642 -9.76 21.71 10.63
C THR A 642 -9.72 21.22 12.09
N ALA A 643 -9.28 22.04 13.04
CA ALA A 643 -9.05 21.63 14.44
C ALA A 643 -10.33 21.30 15.23
N GLN A 644 -10.91 20.12 15.01
CA GLN A 644 -11.82 19.46 15.96
C GLN A 644 -11.66 17.92 15.95
N ARG A 645 -11.32 17.40 17.14
CA ARG A 645 -11.58 16.04 17.69
C ARG A 645 -10.49 14.97 17.58
N GLY A 646 -9.89 14.67 18.74
CA GLY A 646 -9.17 13.43 19.05
C GLY A 646 -9.18 13.12 20.56
N VAL A 647 -9.12 11.84 20.97
CA VAL A 647 -9.32 11.34 22.35
C VAL A 647 -8.03 11.13 23.17
N ILE A 648 -6.91 10.64 22.60
CA ILE A 648 -5.57 10.72 23.22
C ILE A 648 -5.04 12.16 23.12
N GLY A 649 -5.30 12.91 24.18
CA GLY A 649 -5.29 14.38 24.25
C GLY A 649 -6.38 14.91 25.18
N ARG A 650 -7.37 14.06 25.52
CA ARG A 650 -8.38 14.35 26.57
C ARG A 650 -8.05 13.80 27.96
N SER A 651 -7.14 12.85 28.08
CA SER A 651 -6.71 12.36 29.39
C SER A 651 -5.20 12.53 29.53
N ASN A 652 -4.80 13.28 30.54
CA ASN A 652 -3.42 13.46 30.98
C ASN A 652 -2.71 12.10 31.16
N PHE A 653 -2.14 11.55 30.10
CA PHE A 653 -1.25 10.39 30.20
C PHE A 653 -0.05 10.73 31.08
N GLY A 654 0.40 12.00 31.04
CA GLY A 654 1.35 12.57 32.00
C GLY A 654 0.88 12.48 33.45
N ALA A 655 -0.37 12.86 33.76
CA ALA A 655 -0.90 12.74 35.13
C ALA A 655 -1.19 11.29 35.53
N TRP A 656 -1.46 10.38 34.61
CA TRP A 656 -1.56 8.95 34.90
C TRP A 656 -0.18 8.33 35.21
N TRP A 657 0.84 8.70 34.42
CA TRP A 657 2.23 8.32 34.64
C TRP A 657 2.78 8.88 35.95
N GLU A 658 2.52 10.16 36.25
CA GLU A 658 2.83 10.78 37.54
C GLU A 658 2.09 10.11 38.69
N ARG A 659 0.79 9.81 38.57
CA ARG A 659 0.02 9.11 39.62
C ARG A 659 0.54 7.71 39.94
N MET A 660 1.12 7.01 38.96
CA MET A 660 1.79 5.73 39.21
C MET A 660 3.12 5.90 39.95
N TYR A 661 3.84 6.99 39.68
CA TYR A 661 5.11 7.31 40.35
C TYR A 661 4.92 7.90 41.76
N THR A 662 3.85 8.67 42.00
CA THR A 662 3.60 9.39 43.25
C THR A 662 2.72 8.64 44.26
N GLY A 663 2.09 7.53 43.86
CA GLY A 663 1.40 6.63 44.80
C GLY A 663 0.11 7.16 45.43
N GLU A 664 -0.46 8.27 44.95
CA GLU A 664 -1.68 8.84 45.54
C GLU A 664 -2.94 8.03 45.18
N ARG A 665 -3.45 7.26 46.15
CA ARG A 665 -4.80 6.69 46.11
C ARG A 665 -5.82 7.75 46.55
N ARG A 666 -6.87 7.95 45.74
CA ARG A 666 -8.04 8.77 46.12
C ARG A 666 -8.68 8.22 47.40
N VAL A 667 -8.72 9.06 48.44
CA VAL A 667 -9.73 8.98 49.50
C VAL A 667 -11.06 9.41 48.87
N THR A 668 -11.97 8.46 48.66
CA THR A 668 -13.37 8.75 48.35
C THR A 668 -14.05 9.23 49.63
N LYS A 669 -14.45 10.51 49.69
CA LYS A 669 -15.49 10.96 50.62
C LYS A 669 -16.85 10.77 49.96
N SER A 670 -17.76 10.20 50.74
CA SER A 670 -19.18 9.91 50.47
C SER A 670 -19.97 11.11 50.00
#